data_AF-A0A1X7IDI9-F1
#
_entry.id   AF-A0A1X7IDI9-F1
#
_cell.length_a   1.000
_cell.length_b   1.000
_cell.length_c   1.000
_cell.angle_alpha   90.00
_cell.angle_beta   90.00
_cell.angle_gamma   90.00
#
_symmetry.space_group_name_H-M   'P 1'
#
loop_
_entity.id
_entity.type
_entity.pdbx_description
1 polymer ?
#
loop_
_entity_poly.entity_id
_entity_poly.type
_entity_poly.pdbx_seq_one_letter_code
_entity_poly.pdbx_strand_id
1 'polypeptide(L)'
;MRIRRSVAVLAVLLLASSLFTMVSAPTDAQALSGSDFNAGNIISDAKFFDGNAMDAGGVQNFLNAQVPSCRAGYTCLKSYTENTWTRAADAMCGQYNGAGSESSAQIIAKVGQVCGISQKVLLVLLQKEQSLVTDTWPDAGQFRSATGFACPDTAPCDSQYYGFYNQVYKAAWQYKRYTNPPGTSAFFTWFPVGAVSNVRYHPNADCGSSPVLIQNQATAALYYYTPYQPNASALSNLYGGQNDGCSSYGNRNFWRLYWDWFGSPQGVDYSPIGSLDSVKAGFKTVTVAGWTFDPETSGSIQVHAYVGGPYGTGAWAGAFTANTDRPDIAARWPSYGSKHGFSFSIPTPSTPQNICVYAINLGQGTNTLLGCLPAQKPTGVPYGNVEKATLSGRTATIAGWAIDPDVATPIAVHAYVNGGWGGAFVADKIRNDVGAAYPGYGSAHGFEVQVPVPVGTNEVCIFGINDGLDGNPSLGCVTVSSATGPPVGSVDDVVVTGFQGVVRGWALDPDTAAPIDAHVYVNGAWAGAVHADGARADVGRAYPGYGDSHGYSLPVALKGGQNEVCVYGINVKGGNSNPSLGCRTVTLPTGRPIGNFESVVVSNGTATLNGWTLDPDSPATIPIHVYVDGGWAGAFTAGESRADVQRAYPAYGPLHGFSVTIPVKPGQKNVCVYGIDGLNEQIGCKSLQ
;
A
#
# COMPACT_ATOMS: atom_id res chain seq x y z
N MET A 1 -39.19 -19.57 -84.64
CA MET A 1 -40.07 -20.68 -84.22
C MET A 1 -39.22 -21.74 -83.51
N ARG A 2 -39.45 -21.94 -82.20
CA ARG A 2 -38.98 -23.03 -81.31
C ARG A 2 -37.46 -23.16 -81.06
N ILE A 3 -36.90 -23.57 -79.91
CA ILE A 3 -37.25 -23.73 -78.48
C ILE A 3 -35.89 -23.96 -77.76
N ARG A 4 -35.67 -23.27 -76.63
CA ARG A 4 -34.95 -23.60 -75.36
C ARG A 4 -33.54 -24.27 -75.35
N ARG A 5 -32.58 -23.60 -74.67
CA ARG A 5 -31.93 -23.92 -73.34
C ARG A 5 -30.81 -24.97 -73.43
N SER A 6 -29.60 -24.85 -72.85
CA SER A 6 -29.17 -24.32 -71.54
C SER A 6 -27.67 -23.94 -71.53
N VAL A 7 -27.31 -23.16 -70.52
CA VAL A 7 -26.01 -22.53 -70.18
C VAL A 7 -25.03 -23.50 -69.50
N ALA A 8 -23.72 -23.35 -69.73
CA ALA A 8 -22.67 -23.43 -68.69
C ALA A 8 -21.29 -22.91 -69.20
N VAL A 9 -20.64 -22.15 -68.32
CA VAL A 9 -19.46 -21.28 -68.49
C VAL A 9 -18.15 -22.06 -68.32
N LEU A 10 -17.10 -21.66 -69.05
CA LEU A 10 -15.73 -22.17 -68.95
C LEU A 10 -14.76 -21.12 -68.39
N ALA A 11 -14.01 -21.55 -67.37
CA ALA A 11 -12.58 -21.31 -67.07
C ALA A 11 -12.03 -19.87 -66.86
N VAL A 12 -11.48 -19.63 -65.66
CA VAL A 12 -10.31 -18.77 -65.44
C VAL A 12 -9.28 -19.52 -64.57
N LEU A 13 -8.07 -19.65 -65.11
CA LEU A 13 -6.85 -20.26 -64.56
C LEU A 13 -6.26 -19.42 -63.40
N LEU A 14 -5.96 -20.03 -62.24
CA LEU A 14 -4.66 -20.58 -61.79
C LEU A 14 -3.56 -19.53 -61.51
N LEU A 15 -3.42 -19.18 -60.23
CA LEU A 15 -2.17 -18.80 -59.55
C LEU A 15 -2.36 -19.00 -58.04
N ALA A 16 -2.07 -20.21 -57.56
CA ALA A 16 -1.95 -20.51 -56.13
C ALA A 16 -0.66 -21.30 -55.94
N SER A 17 0.38 -20.61 -55.49
CA SER A 17 1.61 -21.18 -54.96
C SER A 17 1.30 -21.86 -53.63
N SER A 18 1.26 -23.19 -53.66
CA SER A 18 1.05 -24.07 -52.51
C SER A 18 2.28 -24.05 -51.60
N LEU A 19 2.14 -23.43 -50.41
CA LEU A 19 2.96 -23.77 -49.25
C LEU A 19 2.61 -25.20 -48.84
N PHE A 20 3.49 -26.16 -49.10
CA PHE A 20 3.46 -27.45 -48.42
C PHE A 20 3.97 -27.23 -46.99
N THR A 21 3.06 -27.06 -46.04
CA THR A 21 3.36 -27.28 -44.63
C THR A 21 3.59 -28.78 -44.45
N MET A 22 4.83 -29.18 -44.17
CA MET A 22 5.10 -30.52 -43.67
C MET A 22 4.48 -30.64 -42.28
N VAL A 23 3.24 -31.14 -42.23
CA VAL A 23 2.63 -31.61 -40.99
C VAL A 23 3.35 -32.90 -40.66
N SER A 24 4.33 -32.83 -39.77
CA SER A 24 4.87 -34.01 -39.11
C SER A 24 3.72 -34.72 -38.41
N ALA A 25 3.40 -35.94 -38.83
CA ALA A 25 2.47 -36.78 -38.10
C ALA A 25 2.98 -36.93 -36.65
N PRO A 26 2.11 -36.88 -35.63
CA PRO A 26 2.52 -37.19 -34.27
C PRO A 26 3.06 -38.62 -34.26
N THR A 27 4.30 -38.78 -33.81
CA THR A 27 4.86 -40.11 -33.51
C THR A 27 4.06 -40.68 -32.35
N ASP A 28 3.36 -41.79 -32.59
CA ASP A 28 2.68 -42.55 -31.54
C ASP A 28 3.65 -42.86 -30.40
N ALA A 29 3.24 -42.55 -29.16
CA ALA A 29 3.95 -43.00 -27.97
C ALA A 29 3.91 -44.54 -27.95
N GLN A 30 5.07 -45.20 -28.01
CA GLN A 30 5.12 -46.66 -27.87
C GLN A 30 4.61 -47.03 -26.47
N ALA A 31 3.53 -47.81 -26.40
CA ALA A 31 3.01 -48.35 -25.16
C ALA A 31 4.03 -49.32 -24.53
N LEU A 32 4.24 -49.22 -23.21
CA LEU A 32 5.10 -50.12 -22.44
C LEU A 32 4.70 -51.59 -22.67
N SER A 33 5.65 -52.43 -23.07
CA SER A 33 5.42 -53.84 -23.33
C SER A 33 6.14 -54.72 -22.32
N GLY A 34 5.57 -55.87 -21.97
CA GLY A 34 6.24 -56.85 -21.10
C GLY A 34 7.57 -57.35 -21.68
N SER A 35 7.79 -57.23 -23.00
CA SER A 35 9.07 -57.50 -23.65
C SER A 35 10.20 -56.56 -23.24
N ASP A 36 9.87 -55.38 -22.71
CA ASP A 36 10.84 -54.36 -22.29
C ASP A 36 11.37 -54.63 -20.88
N PHE A 37 10.79 -55.60 -20.16
CA PHE A 37 11.27 -56.01 -18.84
C PHE A 37 12.58 -56.80 -18.96
N ASN A 38 13.65 -56.24 -18.41
CA ASN A 38 14.93 -56.91 -18.30
C ASN A 38 15.15 -57.38 -16.86
N ALA A 39 15.04 -58.70 -16.62
CA ALA A 39 15.24 -59.30 -15.30
C ALA A 39 16.64 -59.03 -14.73
N GLY A 40 17.66 -58.87 -15.58
CA GLY A 40 19.03 -58.58 -15.18
C GLY A 40 19.32 -57.10 -14.90
N ASN A 41 18.44 -56.20 -15.34
CA ASN A 41 18.57 -54.76 -15.21
C ASN A 41 17.18 -54.12 -15.05
N ILE A 42 16.56 -54.36 -13.89
CA ILE A 42 15.21 -53.89 -13.57
C ILE A 42 15.19 -52.36 -13.51
N ILE A 43 16.27 -51.77 -12.99
CA ILE A 43 16.55 -50.33 -12.94
C ILE A 43 18.06 -50.12 -12.92
N SER A 44 18.55 -49.03 -13.50
CA SER A 44 19.98 -48.70 -13.50
C SER A 44 20.46 -48.22 -12.12
N ASP A 45 21.73 -48.47 -11.80
CA ASP A 45 22.34 -47.95 -10.56
C ASP A 45 22.25 -46.41 -10.49
N ALA A 46 22.42 -45.74 -11.63
CA ALA A 46 22.31 -44.29 -11.73
C ALA A 46 20.93 -43.78 -11.31
N LYS A 47 19.83 -44.45 -11.69
CA LYS A 47 18.47 -44.03 -11.33
C LYS A 47 18.05 -44.47 -9.93
N PHE A 48 18.59 -45.59 -9.45
CA PHE A 48 18.22 -46.14 -8.15
C PHE A 48 18.95 -45.44 -6.98
N PHE A 49 20.24 -45.15 -7.15
CA PHE A 49 21.09 -44.56 -6.12
C PHE A 49 21.28 -43.04 -6.26
N ASP A 50 20.50 -42.38 -7.11
CA ASP A 50 20.47 -40.91 -7.18
C ASP A 50 19.69 -40.30 -6.02
N GLY A 51 20.38 -40.07 -4.89
CA GLY A 51 19.79 -39.41 -3.72
C GLY A 51 19.37 -37.96 -3.94
N ASN A 52 19.62 -37.38 -5.12
CA ASN A 52 19.22 -36.02 -5.48
C ASN A 52 18.14 -36.01 -6.58
N ALA A 53 17.49 -37.15 -6.86
CA ALA A 53 16.54 -37.30 -7.96
C ALA A 53 15.32 -36.35 -7.86
N MET A 54 14.90 -36.00 -6.64
CA MET A 54 13.87 -35.00 -6.37
C MET A 54 14.15 -34.27 -5.06
N ASP A 55 13.98 -32.96 -5.02
CA ASP A 55 13.93 -32.21 -3.77
C ASP A 55 12.53 -32.31 -3.13
N ALA A 56 12.36 -31.73 -1.93
CA ALA A 56 11.08 -31.78 -1.21
C ALA A 56 9.92 -31.14 -2.00
N GLY A 57 10.19 -30.08 -2.76
CA GLY A 57 9.19 -29.41 -3.60
C GLY A 57 8.75 -30.30 -4.76
N GLY A 58 9.71 -30.94 -5.45
CA GLY A 58 9.45 -31.92 -6.50
C GLY A 58 8.62 -33.09 -5.99
N VAL A 59 8.97 -33.67 -4.83
CA VAL A 59 8.19 -34.77 -4.23
C VAL A 59 6.77 -34.31 -3.90
N GLN A 60 6.61 -33.13 -3.28
CA GLN A 60 5.30 -32.58 -2.94
C GLN A 60 4.43 -32.36 -4.19
N ASN A 61 5.02 -31.82 -5.27
CA ASN A 61 4.33 -31.60 -6.53
C ASN A 61 3.87 -32.93 -7.16
N PHE A 62 4.72 -33.96 -7.13
CA PHE A 62 4.35 -35.29 -7.59
C PHE A 62 3.20 -35.88 -6.78
N LEU A 63 3.25 -35.82 -5.45
CA LEU A 63 2.18 -36.32 -4.58
C LEU A 63 0.85 -35.57 -4.81
N ASN A 64 0.90 -34.25 -5.03
CA ASN A 64 -0.27 -33.44 -5.35
C ASN A 64 -0.90 -33.84 -6.69
N ALA A 65 -0.08 -34.21 -7.67
CA ALA A 65 -0.55 -34.67 -8.98
C ALA A 65 -1.22 -36.05 -8.93
N GLN A 66 -0.69 -36.98 -8.11
CA GLN A 66 -1.26 -38.33 -7.95
C GLN A 66 -2.63 -38.31 -7.24
N VAL A 67 -2.80 -37.43 -6.25
CA VAL A 67 -4.05 -37.29 -5.50
C VAL A 67 -4.49 -35.82 -5.48
N PRO A 68 -5.24 -35.32 -6.48
CA PRO A 68 -5.69 -33.93 -6.51
C PRO A 68 -6.59 -33.57 -5.32
N SER A 69 -7.47 -34.48 -4.89
CA SER A 69 -8.33 -34.33 -3.72
C SER A 69 -8.26 -35.55 -2.82
N CYS A 70 -8.09 -35.33 -1.51
CA CYS A 70 -8.23 -36.38 -0.51
C CYS A 70 -9.70 -36.61 -0.19
N ARG A 71 -10.09 -37.84 0.17
CA ARG A 71 -11.45 -38.11 0.66
C ARG A 71 -11.66 -37.36 1.98
N ALA A 72 -12.82 -36.73 2.13
CA ALA A 72 -13.16 -35.98 3.33
C ALA A 72 -13.02 -36.86 4.58
N GLY A 73 -12.35 -36.33 5.62
CA GLY A 73 -12.09 -37.04 6.88
C GLY A 73 -10.81 -37.88 6.92
N TYR A 74 -10.05 -37.97 5.82
CA TYR A 74 -8.78 -38.69 5.74
C TYR A 74 -7.61 -37.75 5.46
N THR A 75 -6.41 -38.16 5.88
CA THR A 75 -5.15 -37.47 5.58
C THR A 75 -4.36 -38.28 4.57
N CYS A 76 -4.38 -37.86 3.31
CA CYS A 76 -3.63 -38.50 2.24
C CYS A 76 -2.13 -38.25 2.38
N LEU A 77 -1.29 -39.08 1.74
CA LEU A 77 0.17 -38.97 1.82
C LEU A 77 0.66 -37.54 1.53
N LYS A 78 0.11 -36.87 0.51
CA LYS A 78 0.46 -35.48 0.15
C LYS A 78 0.27 -34.43 1.25
N SER A 79 -0.57 -34.72 2.26
CA SER A 79 -0.90 -33.82 3.36
C SER A 79 -0.49 -34.38 4.72
N TYR A 80 0.18 -35.53 4.73
CA TYR A 80 0.63 -36.18 5.96
C TYR A 80 1.85 -35.47 6.52
N THR A 81 1.87 -35.29 7.85
CA THR A 81 2.98 -34.73 8.60
C THR A 81 3.22 -35.52 9.87
N GLU A 82 4.47 -35.65 10.30
CA GLU A 82 4.81 -36.20 11.62
C GLU A 82 6.06 -35.54 12.21
N ASN A 83 6.29 -35.75 13.51
CA ASN A 83 7.55 -35.36 14.13
C ASN A 83 8.61 -36.44 13.86
N THR A 84 9.77 -36.03 13.37
CA THR A 84 10.91 -36.92 13.15
C THR A 84 11.99 -36.69 14.20
N TRP A 85 12.96 -37.61 14.29
CA TRP A 85 14.09 -37.49 15.20
C TRP A 85 15.42 -37.63 14.47
N THR A 86 16.44 -36.98 15.01
CA THR A 86 17.80 -37.01 14.47
C THR A 86 18.40 -38.41 14.59
N ARG A 87 19.06 -38.87 13.52
CA ARG A 87 19.82 -40.11 13.48
C ARG A 87 21.26 -39.80 13.11
N ALA A 88 22.21 -40.32 13.88
CA ALA A 88 23.63 -40.23 13.54
C ALA A 88 23.92 -40.94 12.22
N ALA A 89 24.95 -40.47 11.51
CA ALA A 89 25.44 -41.14 10.32
C ALA A 89 26.00 -42.54 10.65
N ASP A 90 25.82 -43.49 9.74
CA ASP A 90 26.44 -44.81 9.77
C ASP A 90 26.94 -45.20 8.36
N ALA A 91 27.31 -46.46 8.16
CA ALA A 91 27.82 -46.96 6.89
C ALA A 91 26.77 -46.99 5.76
N MET A 92 25.48 -46.88 6.07
CA MET A 92 24.38 -46.95 5.11
C MET A 92 23.85 -45.56 4.77
N CYS A 93 23.69 -44.69 5.77
CA CYS A 93 23.13 -43.35 5.58
C CYS A 93 23.94 -42.28 6.32
N GLY A 94 24.02 -41.09 5.74
CA GLY A 94 24.45 -39.87 6.41
C GLY A 94 23.50 -39.44 7.54
N GLN A 95 23.88 -38.40 8.28
CA GLN A 95 23.10 -37.90 9.40
C GLN A 95 21.75 -37.34 8.93
N TYR A 96 20.66 -37.88 9.47
CA TYR A 96 19.34 -37.30 9.32
C TYR A 96 19.10 -36.32 10.46
N ASN A 97 18.81 -35.05 10.16
CA ASN A 97 18.43 -34.06 11.18
C ASN A 97 16.91 -34.03 11.32
N GLY A 98 16.39 -34.41 12.49
CA GLY A 98 14.95 -34.41 12.75
C GLY A 98 14.36 -33.01 12.86
N ALA A 99 13.05 -32.88 12.61
CA ALA A 99 12.29 -31.66 12.81
C ALA A 99 10.84 -31.98 13.22
N GLY A 100 10.16 -31.00 13.80
CA GLY A 100 8.74 -31.10 14.12
C GLY A 100 7.88 -30.89 12.88
N SER A 101 6.75 -31.61 12.80
CA SER A 101 5.75 -31.50 11.73
C SER A 101 6.33 -31.57 10.31
N GLU A 102 7.30 -32.46 10.07
CA GLU A 102 7.81 -32.68 8.73
C GLU A 102 6.74 -33.33 7.86
N SER A 103 6.51 -32.76 6.68
CA SER A 103 5.68 -33.37 5.65
C SER A 103 6.28 -34.67 5.15
N SER A 104 5.42 -35.57 4.68
CA SER A 104 5.85 -36.80 4.00
C SER A 104 6.83 -36.53 2.85
N ALA A 105 6.65 -35.43 2.11
CA ALA A 105 7.53 -35.01 1.02
C ALA A 105 8.92 -34.63 1.53
N GLN A 106 9.02 -33.88 2.63
CA GLN A 106 10.29 -33.56 3.28
C GLN A 106 10.99 -34.82 3.80
N ILE A 107 10.22 -35.74 4.39
CA ILE A 107 10.75 -37.01 4.90
C ILE A 107 11.33 -37.85 3.77
N ILE A 108 10.59 -38.07 2.68
CA ILE A 108 11.06 -38.81 1.50
C ILE A 108 12.30 -38.16 0.91
N ALA A 109 12.29 -36.83 0.73
CA ALA A 109 13.41 -36.09 0.18
C ALA A 109 14.68 -36.23 1.02
N LYS A 110 14.57 -35.97 2.34
CA LYS A 110 15.71 -36.03 3.27
C LYS A 110 16.23 -37.45 3.42
N VAL A 111 15.36 -38.46 3.54
CA VAL A 111 15.78 -39.87 3.62
C VAL A 111 16.54 -40.26 2.35
N GLY A 112 15.98 -39.97 1.18
CA GLY A 112 16.63 -40.30 -0.09
C GLY A 112 18.01 -39.65 -0.23
N GLN A 113 18.12 -38.38 0.18
CA GLN A 113 19.38 -37.63 0.15
C GLN A 113 20.42 -38.23 1.10
N VAL A 114 20.08 -38.44 2.38
CA VAL A 114 21.07 -38.92 3.37
C VAL A 114 21.45 -40.37 3.15
N CYS A 115 20.52 -41.20 2.66
CA CYS A 115 20.80 -42.60 2.36
C CYS A 115 21.28 -42.81 0.92
N GLY A 116 21.37 -41.80 0.06
CA GLY A 116 21.75 -41.97 -1.34
C GLY A 116 20.85 -42.96 -2.11
N ILE A 117 19.54 -42.87 -1.89
CA ILE A 117 18.49 -43.64 -2.57
C ILE A 117 17.52 -42.67 -3.23
N SER A 118 17.14 -42.95 -4.46
CA SER A 118 16.29 -42.04 -5.22
C SER A 118 14.89 -41.88 -4.62
N GLN A 119 14.45 -40.63 -4.51
CA GLN A 119 13.10 -40.28 -4.03
C GLN A 119 12.02 -40.92 -4.92
N LYS A 120 12.27 -41.02 -6.23
CA LYS A 120 11.41 -41.73 -7.19
C LYS A 120 11.27 -43.22 -6.82
N VAL A 121 12.38 -43.87 -6.43
CA VAL A 121 12.37 -45.26 -5.93
C VAL A 121 11.57 -45.40 -4.65
N LEU A 122 11.73 -44.49 -3.68
CA LEU A 122 10.97 -44.52 -2.43
C LEU A 122 9.46 -44.34 -2.66
N LEU A 123 9.07 -43.45 -3.59
CA LEU A 123 7.68 -43.28 -4.00
C LEU A 123 7.10 -44.55 -4.63
N VAL A 124 7.83 -45.19 -5.54
CA VAL A 124 7.42 -46.46 -6.15
C VAL A 124 7.29 -47.55 -5.08
N LEU A 125 8.21 -47.60 -4.11
CA LEU A 125 8.14 -48.58 -3.02
C LEU A 125 6.88 -48.37 -2.17
N LEU A 126 6.60 -47.15 -1.72
CA LEU A 126 5.41 -46.81 -0.93
C LEU A 126 4.10 -47.24 -1.64
N GLN A 127 4.06 -47.07 -2.96
CA GLN A 127 2.93 -47.51 -3.75
C GLN A 127 2.86 -49.02 -3.91
N LYS A 128 3.97 -49.65 -4.23
CA LYS A 128 4.03 -51.11 -4.41
C LYS A 128 3.61 -51.85 -3.14
N GLU A 129 4.02 -51.35 -1.98
CA GLU A 129 3.88 -52.06 -0.70
C GLU A 129 2.57 -51.74 0.02
N GLN A 130 2.05 -50.51 -0.07
CA GLN A 130 0.86 -50.09 0.67
C GLN A 130 -0.18 -49.35 -0.18
N SER A 131 0.03 -49.25 -1.51
CA SER A 131 -0.79 -48.42 -2.42
C SER A 131 -0.94 -46.96 -1.97
N LEU A 132 0.00 -46.47 -1.15
CA LEU A 132 -0.18 -45.27 -0.35
C LEU A 132 -0.08 -43.96 -1.14
N VAL A 133 0.63 -43.94 -2.26
CA VAL A 133 0.87 -42.71 -3.05
C VAL A 133 -0.40 -42.25 -3.76
N THR A 134 -1.20 -43.18 -4.28
CA THR A 134 -2.44 -42.90 -5.01
C THR A 134 -3.69 -43.03 -4.16
N ASP A 135 -3.56 -43.40 -2.88
CA ASP A 135 -4.71 -43.62 -2.00
C ASP A 135 -5.37 -42.30 -1.59
N THR A 136 -6.70 -42.23 -1.75
CA THR A 136 -7.50 -41.07 -1.36
C THR A 136 -8.05 -41.17 0.06
N TRP A 137 -7.88 -42.31 0.74
CA TRP A 137 -8.41 -42.57 2.08
C TRP A 137 -7.50 -43.41 2.98
N PRO A 138 -6.18 -43.19 3.00
CA PRO A 138 -5.27 -44.11 3.67
C PRO A 138 -5.55 -44.21 5.17
N ASP A 139 -5.45 -45.42 5.70
CA ASP A 139 -5.63 -45.69 7.12
C ASP A 139 -4.32 -45.52 7.91
N ALA A 140 -4.43 -45.51 9.24
CA ALA A 140 -3.27 -45.37 10.13
C ALA A 140 -2.28 -46.56 10.02
N GLY A 141 -2.77 -47.73 9.60
CA GLY A 141 -1.95 -48.92 9.39
C GLY A 141 -0.99 -48.75 8.20
N GLN A 142 -1.47 -48.16 7.11
CA GLN A 142 -0.63 -47.86 5.94
C GLN A 142 0.52 -46.91 6.30
N PHE A 143 0.30 -45.86 7.09
CA PHE A 143 1.41 -45.02 7.55
C PHE A 143 2.34 -45.73 8.54
N ARG A 144 1.77 -46.56 9.44
CA ARG A 144 2.54 -47.31 10.43
C ARG A 144 3.54 -48.28 9.80
N SER A 145 3.16 -48.92 8.70
CA SER A 145 3.93 -49.96 8.00
C SER A 145 4.15 -49.61 6.51
N ALA A 146 4.42 -48.34 6.21
CA ALA A 146 4.37 -47.74 4.88
C ALA A 146 5.18 -48.43 3.76
N THR A 147 6.24 -49.13 4.13
CA THR A 147 7.10 -49.85 3.16
C THR A 147 7.05 -51.36 3.33
N GLY A 148 6.39 -51.88 4.37
CA GLY A 148 6.49 -53.30 4.73
C GLY A 148 7.84 -53.70 5.34
N PHE A 149 8.71 -52.74 5.69
CA PHE A 149 9.98 -53.07 6.33
C PHE A 149 9.75 -53.75 7.68
N ALA A 150 10.41 -54.90 7.88
CA ALA A 150 10.25 -55.78 9.03
C ALA A 150 8.82 -56.31 9.26
N CYS A 151 8.09 -56.54 8.16
CA CYS A 151 6.78 -57.18 8.13
C CYS A 151 6.86 -58.55 7.43
N PRO A 152 7.23 -59.64 8.12
CA PRO A 152 7.26 -60.96 7.51
C PRO A 152 5.85 -61.50 7.23
N ASP A 153 5.68 -62.29 6.17
CA ASP A 153 4.37 -62.84 5.78
C ASP A 153 3.75 -63.78 6.84
N THR A 154 4.56 -64.34 7.74
CA THR A 154 4.16 -65.36 8.71
C THR A 154 4.08 -64.85 10.15
N ALA A 155 4.31 -63.55 10.41
CA ALA A 155 4.26 -62.98 11.75
C ALA A 155 3.86 -61.49 11.71
N PRO A 156 3.41 -60.89 12.83
CA PRO A 156 3.17 -59.45 12.89
C PRO A 156 4.42 -58.65 12.54
N CYS A 157 4.23 -57.46 11.97
CA CYS A 157 5.31 -56.49 11.79
C CYS A 157 5.99 -56.17 13.13
N ASP A 158 7.30 -56.01 13.10
CA ASP A 158 8.07 -55.60 14.28
C ASP A 158 7.77 -54.14 14.64
N SER A 159 7.21 -53.94 15.84
CA SER A 159 6.74 -52.64 16.32
C SER A 159 7.85 -51.62 16.52
N GLN A 160 9.11 -52.05 16.64
CA GLN A 160 10.27 -51.14 16.72
C GLN A 160 10.43 -50.28 15.46
N TYR A 161 9.89 -50.73 14.33
CA TYR A 161 10.02 -50.06 13.03
C TYR A 161 8.77 -49.31 12.60
N TYR A 162 7.77 -49.16 13.48
CA TYR A 162 6.55 -48.42 13.17
C TYR A 162 6.79 -46.92 12.96
N GLY A 163 5.89 -46.32 12.17
CA GLY A 163 5.86 -44.90 11.83
C GLY A 163 6.38 -44.62 10.43
N PHE A 164 5.78 -43.66 9.73
CA PHE A 164 6.07 -43.43 8.31
C PHE A 164 7.54 -43.09 8.08
N TYR A 165 8.11 -42.18 8.86
CA TYR A 165 9.52 -41.79 8.83
C TYR A 165 10.43 -42.98 9.08
N ASN A 166 10.11 -43.80 10.09
CA ASN A 166 10.93 -44.95 10.47
C ASN A 166 10.93 -46.01 9.36
N GLN A 167 9.76 -46.26 8.76
CA GLN A 167 9.59 -47.17 7.62
C GLN A 167 10.38 -46.69 6.40
N VAL A 168 10.19 -45.44 5.98
CA VAL A 168 10.89 -44.88 4.81
C VAL A 168 12.40 -44.86 5.03
N TYR A 169 12.87 -44.42 6.21
CA TYR A 169 14.30 -44.43 6.56
C TYR A 169 14.88 -45.84 6.53
N LYS A 170 14.21 -46.82 7.14
CA LYS A 170 14.73 -48.18 7.24
C LYS A 170 14.69 -48.95 5.93
N ALA A 171 13.71 -48.70 5.07
CA ALA A 171 13.72 -49.23 3.71
C ALA A 171 14.92 -48.69 2.91
N ALA A 172 15.16 -47.38 2.93
CA ALA A 172 16.31 -46.77 2.25
C ALA A 172 17.65 -47.29 2.80
N TRP A 173 17.76 -47.35 4.13
CA TRP A 173 18.91 -47.94 4.83
C TRP A 173 19.14 -49.39 4.41
N GLN A 174 18.08 -50.18 4.29
CA GLN A 174 18.17 -51.59 3.92
C GLN A 174 18.63 -51.78 2.48
N TYR A 175 18.16 -50.93 1.56
CA TYR A 175 18.67 -50.93 0.18
C TYR A 175 20.17 -50.63 0.11
N LYS A 176 20.67 -49.70 0.92
CA LYS A 176 22.13 -49.51 1.06
C LYS A 176 22.80 -50.69 1.72
N ARG A 177 22.19 -51.30 2.74
CA ARG A 177 22.76 -52.47 3.40
C ARG A 177 22.94 -53.65 2.43
N TYR A 178 22.05 -53.83 1.45
CA TYR A 178 22.16 -54.84 0.41
C TYR A 178 23.37 -54.68 -0.51
N THR A 179 24.01 -53.50 -0.55
CA THR A 179 25.24 -53.27 -1.32
C THR A 179 26.51 -53.65 -0.56
N ASN A 180 26.39 -54.21 0.64
CA ASN A 180 27.50 -54.54 1.55
C ASN A 180 28.53 -53.39 1.66
N PRO A 181 28.12 -52.19 2.11
CA PRO A 181 29.01 -51.03 2.18
C PRO A 181 30.24 -51.32 3.07
N PRO A 182 31.40 -50.69 2.79
CA PRO A 182 32.61 -50.88 3.58
C PRO A 182 32.37 -50.69 5.08
N GLY A 183 32.98 -51.54 5.91
CA GLY A 183 32.77 -51.53 7.36
C GLY A 183 31.56 -52.35 7.83
N THR A 184 30.87 -53.06 6.92
CA THR A 184 29.80 -54.02 7.25
C THR A 184 30.15 -55.43 6.80
N SER A 185 29.39 -56.44 7.26
CA SER A 185 29.59 -57.83 6.82
C SER A 185 29.14 -58.05 5.37
N ALA A 186 29.85 -58.89 4.62
CA ALA A 186 29.48 -59.32 3.27
C ALA A 186 28.38 -60.41 3.31
N PHE A 187 27.23 -60.08 3.88
CA PHE A 187 26.12 -61.02 4.08
C PHE A 187 25.32 -61.23 2.79
N PHE A 188 25.03 -60.16 2.04
CA PHE A 188 24.18 -60.22 0.85
C PHE A 188 24.98 -60.64 -0.37
N THR A 189 25.10 -61.95 -0.60
CA THR A 189 25.95 -62.53 -1.68
C THR A 189 25.20 -63.45 -2.65
N TRP A 190 23.91 -63.72 -2.41
CA TRP A 190 23.10 -64.65 -3.23
C TRP A 190 22.73 -64.18 -4.66
N PHE A 191 22.86 -62.88 -4.96
CA PHE A 191 22.64 -62.28 -6.29
C PHE A 191 23.88 -61.46 -6.69
N PRO A 192 25.03 -62.11 -6.98
CA PRO A 192 26.27 -61.43 -7.30
C PRO A 192 26.19 -60.65 -8.62
N VAL A 193 26.57 -59.38 -8.59
CA VAL A 193 26.65 -58.53 -9.79
C VAL A 193 27.71 -59.07 -10.76
N GLY A 194 27.37 -59.11 -12.05
CA GLY A 194 28.21 -59.63 -13.13
C GLY A 194 28.14 -61.15 -13.31
N ALA A 195 27.30 -61.85 -12.55
CA ALA A 195 27.14 -63.30 -12.62
C ALA A 195 25.68 -63.72 -12.79
N VAL A 196 25.49 -64.96 -13.27
CA VAL A 196 24.17 -65.54 -13.50
C VAL A 196 23.67 -66.20 -12.22
N SER A 197 22.47 -65.81 -11.78
CA SER A 197 21.71 -66.47 -10.70
C SER A 197 20.41 -67.06 -11.24
N ASN A 198 20.03 -68.26 -10.79
CA ASN A 198 18.71 -68.79 -11.07
C ASN A 198 17.68 -68.14 -10.14
N VAL A 199 16.91 -67.19 -10.66
CA VAL A 199 15.90 -66.46 -9.88
C VAL A 199 14.56 -67.19 -10.01
N ARG A 200 13.88 -67.46 -8.88
CA ARG A 200 12.59 -68.16 -8.88
C ARG A 200 11.47 -67.27 -9.42
N TYR A 201 10.46 -67.89 -10.02
CA TYR A 201 9.25 -67.18 -10.45
C TYR A 201 8.25 -66.97 -9.30
N HIS A 202 8.31 -67.80 -8.25
CA HIS A 202 7.34 -67.82 -7.16
C HIS A 202 7.96 -68.43 -5.88
N PRO A 203 7.42 -68.15 -4.67
CA PRO A 203 7.79 -68.87 -3.44
C PRO A 203 7.64 -70.39 -3.55
N ASN A 204 6.62 -70.85 -4.28
CA ASN A 204 6.46 -72.25 -4.62
C ASN A 204 7.57 -72.68 -5.58
N ALA A 205 8.46 -73.56 -5.11
CA ALA A 205 9.60 -74.03 -5.90
C ALA A 205 9.19 -74.80 -7.17
N ASP A 206 8.00 -75.40 -7.19
CA ASP A 206 7.48 -76.14 -8.36
C ASP A 206 7.20 -75.23 -9.56
N CYS A 207 7.03 -73.92 -9.33
CA CYS A 207 6.91 -72.93 -10.39
C CYS A 207 8.23 -72.67 -11.14
N GLY A 208 9.34 -73.21 -10.65
CA GLY A 208 10.63 -73.15 -11.29
C GLY A 208 11.36 -71.81 -11.16
N SER A 209 12.44 -71.69 -11.94
CA SER A 209 13.33 -70.53 -11.99
C SER A 209 13.94 -70.42 -13.40
N SER A 210 14.56 -69.30 -13.72
CA SER A 210 15.38 -69.16 -14.93
C SER A 210 16.68 -68.41 -14.64
N PRO A 211 17.73 -68.64 -15.45
CA PRO A 211 19.00 -67.94 -15.31
C PRO A 211 18.85 -66.46 -15.64
N VAL A 212 19.27 -65.60 -14.72
CA VAL A 212 19.31 -64.14 -14.87
C VAL A 212 20.74 -63.66 -14.62
N LEU A 213 21.33 -63.00 -15.61
CA LEU A 213 22.58 -62.26 -15.42
C LEU A 213 22.28 -61.00 -14.61
N ILE A 214 22.74 -60.92 -13.36
CA ILE A 214 22.54 -59.73 -12.52
C ILE A 214 23.51 -58.64 -12.98
N GLN A 215 23.02 -57.61 -13.65
CA GLN A 215 23.87 -56.64 -14.36
C GLN A 215 24.35 -55.48 -13.47
N ASN A 216 23.61 -55.17 -12.40
CA ASN A 216 23.92 -54.02 -11.54
C ASN A 216 23.46 -54.21 -10.09
N GLN A 217 23.91 -53.32 -9.21
CA GLN A 217 23.71 -53.41 -7.77
C GLN A 217 22.26 -53.12 -7.35
N ALA A 218 21.57 -52.24 -8.06
CA ALA A 218 20.17 -51.88 -7.82
C ALA A 218 19.24 -53.08 -8.08
N THR A 219 19.48 -53.80 -9.17
CA THR A 219 18.73 -55.01 -9.51
C THR A 219 18.97 -56.12 -8.46
N ALA A 220 20.21 -56.30 -8.01
CA ALA A 220 20.50 -57.20 -6.89
C ALA A 220 19.73 -56.81 -5.61
N ALA A 221 19.72 -55.51 -5.27
CA ALA A 221 19.01 -54.98 -4.11
C ALA A 221 17.48 -55.21 -4.19
N LEU A 222 16.88 -55.09 -5.38
CA LEU A 222 15.48 -55.41 -5.61
C LEU A 222 15.18 -56.90 -5.43
N TYR A 223 16.06 -57.80 -5.87
CA TYR A 223 15.90 -59.23 -5.60
C TYR A 223 16.13 -59.61 -4.13
N TYR A 224 16.94 -58.88 -3.38
CA TYR A 224 17.00 -59.08 -1.93
C TYR A 224 15.73 -58.63 -1.22
N TYR A 225 15.09 -57.57 -1.72
CA TYR A 225 13.84 -57.06 -1.15
C TYR A 225 12.63 -57.92 -1.55
N THR A 226 12.58 -58.38 -2.80
CA THR A 226 11.51 -59.22 -3.33
C THR A 226 12.12 -60.31 -4.23
N PRO A 227 12.35 -61.52 -3.70
CA PRO A 227 13.23 -62.52 -4.32
C PRO A 227 12.60 -63.34 -5.46
N TYR A 228 11.75 -62.71 -6.29
CA TYR A 228 11.09 -63.36 -7.40
C TYR A 228 11.09 -62.50 -8.67
N GLN A 229 11.33 -63.13 -9.82
CA GLN A 229 11.16 -62.52 -11.13
C GLN A 229 9.76 -62.82 -11.70
N PRO A 230 9.17 -61.94 -12.52
CA PRO A 230 7.90 -62.27 -13.17
C PRO A 230 8.08 -63.39 -14.19
N ASN A 231 7.05 -64.23 -14.33
CA ASN A 231 6.97 -65.21 -15.42
C ASN A 231 6.31 -64.57 -16.66
N ALA A 232 6.22 -65.34 -17.76
CA ALA A 232 5.61 -64.85 -19.01
C ALA A 232 4.14 -64.40 -18.83
N SER A 233 3.38 -65.08 -17.96
CA SER A 233 1.99 -64.72 -17.66
C SER A 233 1.89 -63.34 -17.00
N ALA A 234 2.72 -63.08 -15.98
CA ALA A 234 2.79 -61.80 -15.30
C ALA A 234 3.22 -60.64 -16.23
N LEU A 235 4.09 -60.91 -17.22
CA LEU A 235 4.53 -59.92 -18.21
C LEU A 235 3.52 -59.69 -19.34
N SER A 236 2.68 -60.68 -19.66
CA SER A 236 1.62 -60.54 -20.69
C SER A 236 0.48 -59.61 -20.27
N ASN A 237 0.31 -59.37 -18.97
CA ASN A 237 -0.68 -58.45 -18.42
C ASN A 237 -0.04 -57.55 -17.35
N LEU A 238 0.53 -56.42 -17.77
CA LEU A 238 1.26 -55.51 -16.87
C LEU A 238 0.36 -54.80 -15.84
N TYR A 239 -0.92 -54.61 -16.13
CA TYR A 239 -1.83 -53.83 -15.28
C TYR A 239 -2.85 -54.68 -14.51
N GLY A 240 -2.93 -55.99 -14.78
CA GLY A 240 -3.76 -56.93 -14.05
C GLY A 240 -2.95 -58.01 -13.32
N GLY A 241 -3.68 -58.87 -12.63
CA GLY A 241 -3.19 -60.14 -12.12
C GLY A 241 -3.77 -61.29 -12.94
N GLN A 242 -2.96 -62.31 -13.20
CA GLN A 242 -3.40 -63.61 -13.68
C GLN A 242 -3.34 -64.64 -12.55
N ASN A 243 -4.30 -65.56 -12.50
CA ASN A 243 -4.33 -66.61 -11.49
C ASN A 243 -3.79 -67.94 -12.04
N ASP A 244 -2.52 -67.93 -12.46
CA ASP A 244 -1.81 -69.14 -12.93
C ASP A 244 -1.10 -69.90 -11.80
N GLY A 245 -1.19 -69.42 -10.56
CA GLY A 245 -0.56 -70.01 -9.37
C GLY A 245 0.97 -69.87 -9.30
N CYS A 246 1.62 -69.26 -10.30
CA CYS A 246 3.08 -69.14 -10.40
C CYS A 246 3.58 -67.73 -10.74
N SER A 247 2.69 -66.77 -10.94
CA SER A 247 3.03 -65.37 -11.19
C SER A 247 3.43 -64.64 -9.90
N SER A 248 4.58 -63.97 -9.92
CA SER A 248 4.97 -62.98 -8.91
C SER A 248 4.99 -61.57 -9.49
N TYR A 249 4.45 -60.60 -8.73
CA TYR A 249 4.22 -59.25 -9.23
C TYR A 249 5.15 -58.18 -8.68
N GLY A 250 5.93 -58.46 -7.63
CA GLY A 250 6.68 -57.42 -6.92
C GLY A 250 7.65 -56.63 -7.81
N ASN A 251 8.65 -57.30 -8.38
CA ASN A 251 9.64 -56.64 -9.25
C ASN A 251 9.03 -56.13 -10.57
N ARG A 252 8.01 -56.82 -11.10
CA ARG A 252 7.21 -56.32 -12.24
C ARG A 252 6.53 -55.00 -11.90
N ASN A 253 5.84 -54.92 -10.76
CA ASN A 253 5.12 -53.74 -10.31
C ASN A 253 6.07 -52.60 -10.03
N PHE A 254 7.22 -52.87 -9.40
CA PHE A 254 8.25 -51.86 -9.22
C PHE A 254 8.68 -51.26 -10.57
N TRP A 255 9.09 -52.09 -11.51
CA TRP A 255 9.55 -51.66 -12.84
C TRP A 255 8.46 -50.86 -13.59
N ARG A 256 7.24 -51.40 -13.64
CA ARG A 256 6.12 -50.78 -14.34
C ARG A 256 5.71 -49.45 -13.70
N LEU A 257 5.58 -49.39 -12.37
CA LEU A 257 5.24 -48.15 -11.65
C LEU A 257 6.31 -47.08 -11.85
N TYR A 258 7.60 -47.45 -11.83
CA TYR A 258 8.66 -46.51 -12.14
C TYR A 258 8.53 -45.99 -13.56
N TRP A 259 8.28 -46.86 -14.53
CA TRP A 259 8.06 -46.48 -15.93
C TRP A 259 6.87 -45.53 -16.09
N ASP A 260 5.72 -45.89 -15.54
CA ASP A 260 4.47 -45.12 -15.64
C ASP A 260 4.64 -43.69 -15.08
N TRP A 261 5.47 -43.50 -14.07
CA TRP A 261 5.62 -42.23 -13.36
C TRP A 261 6.81 -41.40 -13.79
N PHE A 262 7.91 -42.05 -14.17
CA PHE A 262 9.21 -41.40 -14.33
C PHE A 262 9.93 -41.78 -15.63
N GLY A 263 9.28 -42.55 -16.51
CA GLY A 263 9.87 -43.06 -17.75
C GLY A 263 10.80 -44.24 -17.50
N SER A 264 11.54 -44.65 -18.54
CA SER A 264 12.34 -45.88 -18.51
C SER A 264 13.21 -45.99 -17.23
N PRO A 265 13.17 -47.10 -16.48
CA PRO A 265 14.06 -47.32 -15.35
C PRO A 265 15.48 -47.73 -15.78
N GLN A 266 15.69 -48.04 -17.07
CA GLN A 266 17.01 -48.30 -17.64
C GLN A 266 17.66 -47.00 -18.17
N GLY A 267 18.99 -47.02 -18.33
CA GLY A 267 19.75 -45.89 -18.88
C GLY A 267 19.89 -44.66 -17.97
N VAL A 268 20.40 -43.56 -18.53
CA VAL A 268 20.41 -42.21 -17.93
C VAL A 268 18.99 -41.63 -18.01
N ASP A 269 18.54 -40.82 -17.04
CA ASP A 269 17.27 -40.09 -17.18
C ASP A 269 17.50 -38.96 -18.18
N TYR A 270 16.85 -39.08 -19.33
CA TYR A 270 16.96 -38.11 -20.42
C TYR A 270 15.82 -37.10 -20.41
N SER A 271 14.92 -37.15 -19.43
CA SER A 271 13.83 -36.17 -19.34
C SER A 271 14.40 -34.75 -19.12
N PRO A 272 13.75 -33.71 -19.66
CA PRO A 272 14.22 -32.34 -19.50
C PRO A 272 14.35 -31.93 -18.03
N ILE A 273 15.40 -31.20 -17.74
CA ILE A 273 15.68 -30.65 -16.42
C ILE A 273 15.35 -29.16 -16.46
N GLY A 274 14.71 -28.63 -15.43
CA GLY A 274 14.37 -27.21 -15.38
C GLY A 274 13.57 -26.81 -14.16
N SER A 275 13.19 -25.54 -14.13
CA SER A 275 12.39 -24.94 -13.07
C SER A 275 11.51 -23.83 -13.63
N LEU A 276 10.28 -23.74 -13.10
CA LEU A 276 9.45 -22.55 -13.20
C LEU A 276 9.83 -21.58 -12.08
N ASP A 277 10.58 -20.54 -12.43
CA ASP A 277 11.15 -19.62 -11.43
C ASP A 277 10.12 -18.58 -10.96
N SER A 278 9.25 -18.07 -11.85
CA SER A 278 8.24 -17.09 -11.47
C SER A 278 7.04 -16.98 -12.41
N VAL A 279 5.91 -16.57 -11.83
CA VAL A 279 4.68 -16.16 -12.52
C VAL A 279 4.26 -14.82 -11.93
N LYS A 280 4.35 -13.73 -12.71
CA LYS A 280 4.05 -12.36 -12.27
C LYS A 280 2.83 -11.83 -13.02
N ALA A 281 1.71 -11.69 -12.32
CA ALA A 281 0.47 -11.22 -12.91
C ALA A 281 0.42 -9.69 -13.00
N GLY A 282 0.26 -9.18 -14.22
CA GLY A 282 -0.19 -7.81 -14.47
C GLY A 282 -1.68 -7.78 -14.81
N PHE A 283 -2.22 -6.60 -15.08
CA PHE A 283 -3.66 -6.45 -15.40
C PHE A 283 -4.09 -7.20 -16.67
N LYS A 284 -3.30 -7.07 -17.75
CA LYS A 284 -3.60 -7.66 -19.07
C LYS A 284 -2.86 -8.97 -19.32
N THR A 285 -1.63 -9.06 -18.83
CA THR A 285 -0.75 -10.19 -19.09
C THR A 285 -0.05 -10.68 -17.83
N VAL A 286 0.16 -11.98 -17.76
CA VAL A 286 1.03 -12.66 -16.79
C VAL A 286 2.35 -12.93 -17.46
N THR A 287 3.45 -12.49 -16.85
CA THR A 287 4.82 -12.81 -17.28
C THR A 287 5.30 -14.05 -16.54
N VAL A 288 5.68 -15.07 -17.31
CA VAL A 288 6.13 -16.38 -16.85
C VAL A 288 7.61 -16.50 -17.19
N ALA A 289 8.44 -16.91 -16.23
CA ALA A 289 9.87 -17.05 -16.45
C ALA A 289 10.46 -18.26 -15.71
N GLY A 290 11.51 -18.83 -16.29
CA GLY A 290 12.20 -20.00 -15.74
C GLY A 290 13.33 -20.44 -16.65
N TRP A 291 13.73 -21.70 -16.53
CA TRP A 291 14.72 -22.31 -17.41
C TRP A 291 14.46 -23.81 -17.58
N THR A 292 14.91 -24.37 -18.70
CA THR A 292 14.96 -25.81 -18.91
C THR A 292 15.92 -26.17 -20.05
N PHE A 293 16.52 -27.36 -19.97
CA PHE A 293 17.24 -27.99 -21.08
C PHE A 293 16.95 -29.50 -21.09
N ASP A 294 17.18 -30.12 -22.23
CA ASP A 294 17.05 -31.56 -22.41
C ASP A 294 18.46 -32.20 -22.43
N PRO A 295 18.77 -33.18 -21.55
CA PRO A 295 20.07 -33.84 -21.52
C PRO A 295 20.52 -34.46 -22.86
N GLU A 296 19.60 -34.77 -23.78
CA GLU A 296 19.89 -35.37 -25.08
C GLU A 296 20.33 -34.33 -26.14
N THR A 297 20.20 -33.03 -25.86
CA THR A 297 20.57 -31.98 -26.81
C THR A 297 21.19 -30.75 -26.15
N SER A 298 22.19 -30.15 -26.80
CA SER A 298 22.72 -28.85 -26.39
C SER A 298 21.84 -27.67 -26.85
N GLY A 299 20.84 -27.91 -27.71
CA GLY A 299 19.95 -26.89 -28.24
C GLY A 299 18.81 -26.52 -27.28
N SER A 300 18.26 -25.32 -27.43
CA SER A 300 17.06 -24.90 -26.70
C SER A 300 15.85 -25.79 -27.06
N ILE A 301 15.02 -26.07 -26.06
CA ILE A 301 13.78 -26.86 -26.23
C ILE A 301 12.52 -25.99 -26.11
N GLN A 302 11.37 -26.55 -26.47
CA GLN A 302 10.07 -25.90 -26.26
C GLN A 302 9.62 -26.03 -24.80
N VAL A 303 8.87 -25.04 -24.34
CA VAL A 303 8.06 -25.06 -23.13
C VAL A 303 6.61 -24.79 -23.48
N HIS A 304 5.69 -25.54 -22.90
CA HIS A 304 4.25 -25.39 -23.09
C HIS A 304 3.60 -24.88 -21.80
N ALA A 305 2.71 -23.89 -21.93
CA ALA A 305 2.00 -23.30 -20.80
C ALA A 305 0.51 -23.67 -20.80
N TYR A 306 -0.05 -23.89 -19.62
CA TYR A 306 -1.45 -24.21 -19.39
C TYR A 306 -2.02 -23.36 -18.25
N VAL A 307 -3.27 -22.91 -18.38
CA VAL A 307 -3.99 -22.09 -17.40
C VAL A 307 -5.07 -22.92 -16.70
N GLY A 308 -5.12 -22.85 -15.38
CA GLY A 308 -6.12 -23.52 -14.53
C GLY A 308 -5.77 -24.95 -14.13
N GLY A 309 -4.65 -25.50 -14.63
CA GLY A 309 -4.18 -26.83 -14.27
C GLY A 309 -3.04 -27.33 -15.16
N PRO A 310 -2.45 -28.50 -14.85
CA PRO A 310 -1.48 -29.17 -15.70
C PRO A 310 -2.09 -29.66 -17.02
N TYR A 311 -1.26 -30.23 -17.90
CA TYR A 311 -1.75 -30.87 -19.14
C TYR A 311 -2.86 -31.89 -18.84
N GLY A 312 -3.92 -31.87 -19.64
CA GLY A 312 -5.11 -32.71 -19.47
C GLY A 312 -6.23 -32.08 -18.65
N THR A 313 -5.94 -31.11 -17.77
CA THR A 313 -6.97 -30.38 -16.98
C THR A 313 -6.96 -28.88 -17.25
N GLY A 314 -5.80 -28.29 -17.53
CA GLY A 314 -5.64 -26.88 -17.85
C GLY A 314 -5.91 -26.54 -19.32
N ALA A 315 -6.33 -25.31 -19.55
CA ALA A 315 -6.51 -24.76 -20.89
C ALA A 315 -5.15 -24.43 -21.52
N TRP A 316 -4.96 -24.81 -22.78
CA TRP A 316 -3.75 -24.50 -23.55
C TRP A 316 -3.51 -22.98 -23.65
N ALA A 317 -2.34 -22.50 -23.23
CA ALA A 317 -1.98 -21.09 -23.24
C ALA A 317 -0.86 -20.72 -24.24
N GLY A 318 -0.16 -21.72 -24.78
CA GLY A 318 0.81 -21.53 -25.85
C GLY A 318 2.07 -22.39 -25.74
N ALA A 319 2.87 -22.38 -26.81
CA ALA A 319 4.20 -22.96 -26.88
C ALA A 319 5.24 -21.85 -27.05
N PHE A 320 6.35 -21.96 -26.33
CA PHE A 320 7.43 -20.97 -26.28
C PHE A 320 8.78 -21.69 -26.30
N THR A 321 9.86 -20.98 -26.61
CA THR A 321 11.20 -21.57 -26.64
C THR A 321 12.03 -21.11 -25.45
N ALA A 322 12.73 -22.04 -24.80
CA ALA A 322 13.68 -21.73 -23.73
C ALA A 322 15.04 -21.31 -24.32
N ASN A 323 15.11 -20.15 -24.96
CA ASN A 323 16.31 -19.63 -25.65
C ASN A 323 16.88 -18.32 -25.05
N THR A 324 16.37 -17.87 -23.92
CA THR A 324 16.88 -16.70 -23.19
C THR A 324 18.19 -17.03 -22.47
N ASP A 325 19.10 -16.06 -22.35
CA ASP A 325 20.38 -16.27 -21.67
C ASP A 325 20.23 -16.45 -20.16
N ARG A 326 20.84 -17.53 -19.65
CA ARG A 326 20.99 -17.87 -18.23
C ARG A 326 22.44 -18.28 -17.92
N PRO A 327 23.33 -17.30 -17.66
CA PRO A 327 24.75 -17.57 -17.38
C PRO A 327 24.97 -18.45 -16.14
N ASP A 328 24.07 -18.40 -15.17
CA ASP A 328 24.06 -19.25 -13.97
C ASP A 328 23.85 -20.73 -14.32
N ILE A 329 22.97 -21.02 -15.28
CA ILE A 329 22.74 -22.38 -15.79
C ILE A 329 23.98 -22.85 -16.57
N ALA A 330 24.57 -21.99 -17.41
CA ALA A 330 25.82 -22.31 -18.11
C ALA A 330 26.99 -22.57 -17.14
N ALA A 331 27.08 -21.86 -16.02
CA ALA A 331 28.12 -22.09 -15.02
C ALA A 331 27.97 -23.46 -14.33
N ARG A 332 26.73 -23.90 -14.09
CA ARG A 332 26.43 -25.19 -13.47
C ARG A 332 26.49 -26.36 -14.46
N TRP A 333 26.10 -26.14 -15.71
CA TRP A 333 26.08 -27.13 -16.80
C TRP A 333 26.76 -26.59 -18.07
N PRO A 334 28.11 -26.51 -18.09
CA PRO A 334 28.86 -25.84 -19.16
C PRO A 334 28.66 -26.43 -20.56
N SER A 335 28.38 -27.73 -20.66
CA SER A 335 28.19 -28.42 -21.94
C SER A 335 26.94 -28.00 -22.72
N TYR A 336 25.99 -27.33 -22.08
CA TYR A 336 24.72 -26.93 -22.70
C TYR A 336 24.67 -25.43 -23.06
N GLY A 337 25.56 -24.60 -22.50
CA GLY A 337 25.58 -23.15 -22.73
C GLY A 337 24.47 -22.38 -21.98
N SER A 338 24.27 -21.11 -22.33
CA SER A 338 23.35 -20.20 -21.61
C SER A 338 21.93 -20.14 -22.15
N LYS A 339 21.68 -20.63 -23.37
CA LYS A 339 20.43 -20.44 -24.12
C LYS A 339 19.34 -21.41 -23.68
N HIS A 340 19.00 -21.39 -22.39
CA HIS A 340 18.06 -22.33 -21.74
C HIS A 340 17.06 -21.65 -20.80
N GLY A 341 17.05 -20.32 -20.73
CA GLY A 341 16.01 -19.57 -20.03
C GLY A 341 14.76 -19.39 -20.88
N PHE A 342 13.59 -19.21 -20.27
CA PHE A 342 12.39 -18.74 -20.94
C PHE A 342 11.82 -17.52 -20.21
N SER A 343 11.25 -16.59 -20.98
CA SER A 343 10.38 -15.53 -20.48
C SER A 343 9.34 -15.19 -21.52
N PHE A 344 8.07 -15.34 -21.19
CA PHE A 344 6.96 -15.09 -22.10
C PHE A 344 5.76 -14.51 -21.35
N SER A 345 4.82 -13.94 -22.09
CA SER A 345 3.60 -13.37 -21.55
C SER A 345 2.37 -14.08 -22.10
N ILE A 346 1.42 -14.39 -21.22
CA ILE A 346 0.09 -14.93 -21.56
C ILE A 346 -0.99 -13.99 -21.01
N PRO A 347 -2.24 -14.02 -21.52
CA PRO A 347 -3.33 -13.24 -20.96
C PRO A 347 -3.55 -13.52 -19.47
N THR A 348 -3.83 -12.48 -18.69
CA THR A 348 -4.12 -12.64 -17.25
C THR A 348 -5.47 -13.33 -17.05
N PRO A 349 -5.55 -14.41 -16.25
CA PRO A 349 -6.81 -15.04 -15.89
C PRO A 349 -7.75 -14.06 -15.16
N SER A 350 -9.04 -14.09 -15.49
CA SER A 350 -10.05 -13.23 -14.86
C SER A 350 -10.39 -13.63 -13.42
N THR A 351 -10.09 -14.87 -13.04
CA THR A 351 -10.19 -15.41 -11.69
C THR A 351 -8.83 -15.95 -11.26
N PRO A 352 -8.55 -16.15 -9.95
CA PRO A 352 -7.31 -16.78 -9.51
C PRO A 352 -7.17 -18.18 -10.13
N GLN A 353 -6.08 -18.42 -10.87
CA GLN A 353 -5.81 -19.70 -11.57
C GLN A 353 -4.33 -20.05 -11.50
N ASN A 354 -3.99 -21.33 -11.55
CA ASN A 354 -2.58 -21.77 -11.65
C ASN A 354 -2.10 -21.72 -13.11
N ILE A 355 -0.87 -21.27 -13.32
CA ILE A 355 -0.14 -21.36 -14.57
C ILE A 355 0.88 -22.48 -14.44
N CYS A 356 0.68 -23.55 -15.23
CA CYS A 356 1.55 -24.72 -15.25
C CYS A 356 2.42 -24.73 -16.51
N VAL A 357 3.71 -25.00 -16.36
CA VAL A 357 4.67 -25.02 -17.47
C VAL A 357 5.33 -26.38 -17.60
N TYR A 358 5.31 -26.94 -18.81
CA TYR A 358 5.99 -28.19 -19.16
C TYR A 358 7.19 -27.91 -20.06
N ALA A 359 8.32 -28.56 -19.78
CA ALA A 359 9.41 -28.72 -20.73
C ALA A 359 9.11 -29.89 -21.67
N ILE A 360 9.34 -29.67 -22.97
CA ILE A 360 9.03 -30.65 -24.01
C ILE A 360 10.30 -31.41 -24.40
N ASN A 361 10.24 -32.72 -24.19
CA ASN A 361 11.35 -33.64 -24.40
C ASN A 361 11.65 -33.83 -25.89
N LEU A 362 12.94 -33.96 -26.21
CA LEU A 362 13.47 -34.30 -27.52
C LEU A 362 14.30 -35.58 -27.43
N GLY A 363 13.65 -36.74 -27.57
CA GLY A 363 14.35 -38.04 -27.60
C GLY A 363 13.66 -39.12 -26.77
N GLN A 364 14.47 -39.89 -26.04
CA GLN A 364 14.05 -41.05 -25.26
C GLN A 364 13.45 -40.70 -23.88
N GLY A 365 13.61 -39.47 -23.41
CA GLY A 365 12.99 -39.00 -22.17
C GLY A 365 11.47 -38.74 -22.25
N THR A 366 10.92 -38.05 -21.24
CA THR A 366 9.49 -37.66 -21.19
C THR A 366 9.31 -36.17 -20.88
N ASN A 367 8.19 -35.58 -21.30
CA ASN A 367 7.88 -34.18 -20.99
C ASN A 367 7.84 -33.95 -19.47
N THR A 368 8.49 -32.90 -18.99
CA THR A 368 8.64 -32.65 -17.55
C THR A 368 7.81 -31.44 -17.11
N LEU A 369 6.97 -31.60 -16.09
CA LEU A 369 6.30 -30.48 -15.45
C LEU A 369 7.33 -29.68 -14.64
N LEU A 370 7.61 -28.44 -15.06
CA LEU A 370 8.56 -27.56 -14.40
C LEU A 370 7.98 -26.90 -13.14
N GLY A 371 6.66 -26.74 -13.10
CA GLY A 371 5.95 -26.21 -11.95
C GLY A 371 4.57 -25.66 -12.30
N CYS A 372 3.79 -25.37 -11.26
CA CYS A 372 2.50 -24.69 -11.33
C CYS A 372 2.45 -23.59 -10.27
N LEU A 373 2.33 -22.33 -10.68
CA LEU A 373 2.27 -21.19 -9.76
C LEU A 373 0.97 -20.39 -9.98
N PRO A 374 0.37 -19.84 -8.92
CA PRO A 374 -0.87 -19.07 -9.03
C PRO A 374 -0.64 -17.74 -9.76
N ALA A 375 -1.63 -17.34 -10.54
CA ALA A 375 -1.76 -16.03 -11.15
C ALA A 375 -3.15 -15.48 -10.88
N GLN A 376 -3.21 -14.23 -10.43
CA GLN A 376 -4.45 -13.50 -10.23
C GLN A 376 -4.27 -12.07 -10.74
N LYS A 377 -5.31 -11.55 -11.38
CA LYS A 377 -5.38 -10.13 -11.74
C LYS A 377 -5.19 -9.26 -10.47
N PRO A 378 -4.36 -8.20 -10.53
CA PRO A 378 -4.22 -7.27 -9.40
C PRO A 378 -5.58 -6.76 -8.93
N THR A 379 -5.74 -6.57 -7.62
CA THR A 379 -6.95 -6.06 -6.97
C THR A 379 -6.58 -5.22 -5.75
N GLY A 380 -7.43 -4.27 -5.35
CA GLY A 380 -7.24 -3.43 -4.17
C GLY A 380 -7.71 -1.99 -4.38
N VAL A 381 -7.52 -1.14 -3.36
CA VAL A 381 -7.92 0.28 -3.44
C VAL A 381 -7.11 1.08 -4.46
N PRO A 382 -7.68 2.19 -4.99
CA PRO A 382 -6.94 3.12 -5.83
C PRO A 382 -5.65 3.63 -5.20
N TYR A 383 -4.64 3.89 -6.03
CA TYR A 383 -3.38 4.48 -5.60
C TYR A 383 -2.88 5.49 -6.63
N GLY A 384 -1.98 6.35 -6.19
CA GLY A 384 -1.48 7.47 -6.97
C GLY A 384 -1.00 8.57 -6.05
N ASN A 385 -0.69 9.74 -6.60
CA ASN A 385 -0.32 10.88 -5.79
C ASN A 385 -0.63 12.22 -6.44
N VAL A 386 -0.77 13.24 -5.61
CA VAL A 386 -0.69 14.64 -6.03
C VAL A 386 0.78 15.00 -6.26
N GLU A 387 1.08 15.70 -7.35
CA GLU A 387 2.45 16.06 -7.75
C GLU A 387 2.65 17.56 -7.86
N LYS A 388 1.60 18.30 -8.21
CA LYS A 388 1.68 19.73 -8.46
C LYS A 388 0.43 20.43 -7.96
N ALA A 389 0.64 21.59 -7.35
CA ALA A 389 -0.41 22.52 -6.97
C ALA A 389 0.02 23.93 -7.38
N THR A 390 -0.83 24.63 -8.12
CA THR A 390 -0.63 26.04 -8.46
C THR A 390 -1.90 26.81 -8.17
N LEU A 391 -1.77 28.08 -7.78
CA LEU A 391 -2.90 28.95 -7.49
C LEU A 391 -2.90 30.15 -8.42
N SER A 392 -4.04 30.43 -9.05
CA SER A 392 -4.27 31.65 -9.82
C SER A 392 -5.55 32.32 -9.30
N GLY A 393 -5.40 33.50 -8.70
CA GLY A 393 -6.49 34.16 -7.98
C GLY A 393 -7.03 33.27 -6.86
N ARG A 394 -8.28 32.80 -7.01
CA ARG A 394 -8.97 31.90 -6.07
C ARG A 394 -9.21 30.50 -6.65
N THR A 395 -8.47 30.10 -7.67
CA THR A 395 -8.61 28.78 -8.29
C THR A 395 -7.31 28.01 -8.15
N ALA A 396 -7.36 26.93 -7.37
CA ALA A 396 -6.25 25.99 -7.24
C ALA A 396 -6.31 24.97 -8.37
N THR A 397 -5.24 24.83 -9.11
CA THR A 397 -5.04 23.78 -10.12
C THR A 397 -4.14 22.71 -9.53
N ILE A 398 -4.69 21.51 -9.33
CA ILE A 398 -4.00 20.37 -8.73
C ILE A 398 -3.81 19.30 -9.80
N ALA A 399 -2.59 18.79 -9.96
CA ALA A 399 -2.28 17.75 -10.92
C ALA A 399 -1.56 16.57 -10.26
N GLY A 400 -1.78 15.38 -10.83
CA GLY A 400 -1.25 14.12 -10.34
C GLY A 400 -1.71 12.97 -11.22
N TRP A 401 -1.76 11.77 -10.66
CA TRP A 401 -2.28 10.57 -11.34
C TRP A 401 -2.94 9.62 -10.34
N ALA A 402 -3.80 8.75 -10.84
CA ALA A 402 -4.51 7.76 -10.05
C ALA A 402 -4.76 6.49 -10.90
N ILE A 403 -4.50 5.32 -10.32
CA ILE A 403 -4.82 4.01 -10.91
C ILE A 403 -5.64 3.23 -9.89
N ASP A 404 -6.69 2.58 -10.36
CA ASP A 404 -7.39 1.54 -9.61
C ASP A 404 -6.89 0.17 -10.08
N PRO A 405 -6.35 -0.68 -9.20
CA PRO A 405 -5.91 -2.02 -9.56
C PRO A 405 -6.97 -2.88 -10.27
N ASP A 406 -8.26 -2.67 -9.97
CA ASP A 406 -9.38 -3.50 -10.41
C ASP A 406 -9.81 -3.23 -11.85
N VAL A 407 -9.56 -2.01 -12.37
CA VAL A 407 -9.94 -1.59 -13.73
C VAL A 407 -8.79 -0.97 -14.53
N ALA A 408 -8.77 -1.17 -15.85
CA ALA A 408 -7.77 -0.57 -16.73
C ALA A 408 -8.16 0.84 -17.20
N THR A 409 -9.44 1.18 -17.09
CA THR A 409 -9.97 2.50 -17.47
C THR A 409 -9.64 3.54 -16.41
N PRO A 410 -9.48 4.82 -16.79
CA PRO A 410 -9.32 5.90 -15.82
C PRO A 410 -10.48 5.93 -14.83
N ILE A 411 -10.16 6.24 -13.57
CA ILE A 411 -11.13 6.35 -12.48
C ILE A 411 -11.53 7.79 -12.19
N ALA A 412 -12.62 7.95 -11.42
CA ALA A 412 -12.97 9.24 -10.87
C ALA A 412 -12.00 9.66 -9.75
N VAL A 413 -11.76 10.97 -9.64
CA VAL A 413 -11.06 11.58 -8.51
C VAL A 413 -11.92 12.71 -7.94
N HIS A 414 -12.05 12.76 -6.63
CA HIS A 414 -12.80 13.81 -5.94
C HIS A 414 -11.86 14.77 -5.23
N ALA A 415 -12.16 16.06 -5.30
CA ALA A 415 -11.42 17.08 -4.58
C ALA A 415 -12.25 17.60 -3.40
N TYR A 416 -11.58 17.86 -2.27
CA TYR A 416 -12.17 18.44 -1.08
C TYR A 416 -11.35 19.64 -0.60
N VAL A 417 -12.01 20.75 -0.28
CA VAL A 417 -11.38 21.99 0.20
C VAL A 417 -11.73 22.18 1.67
N ASN A 418 -10.73 22.15 2.56
CA ASN A 418 -10.90 22.17 4.02
C ASN A 418 -11.95 21.14 4.52
N GLY A 419 -11.95 19.94 3.91
CA GLY A 419 -12.92 18.88 4.19
C GLY A 419 -14.31 19.04 3.53
N GLY A 420 -14.61 20.19 2.93
CA GLY A 420 -15.83 20.42 2.15
C GLY A 420 -15.73 19.91 0.71
N TRP A 421 -16.86 19.61 0.07
CA TRP A 421 -16.91 19.15 -1.32
C TRP A 421 -16.36 20.20 -2.30
N GLY A 422 -15.32 19.83 -3.08
CA GLY A 422 -14.67 20.68 -4.08
C GLY A 422 -14.95 20.30 -5.53
N GLY A 423 -15.43 19.07 -5.79
CA GLY A 423 -15.86 18.61 -7.12
C GLY A 423 -15.46 17.17 -7.44
N ALA A 424 -16.08 16.61 -8.49
CA ALA A 424 -15.75 15.31 -9.06
C ALA A 424 -15.11 15.48 -10.45
N PHE A 425 -14.06 14.71 -10.70
CA PHE A 425 -13.29 14.75 -11.93
C PHE A 425 -12.90 13.32 -12.34
N VAL A 426 -12.23 13.17 -13.47
CA VAL A 426 -11.73 11.88 -13.97
C VAL A 426 -10.23 11.99 -14.24
N ALA A 427 -9.48 10.96 -13.88
CA ALA A 427 -8.04 10.88 -14.12
C ALA A 427 -7.71 10.46 -15.57
N ASP A 428 -8.27 11.12 -16.57
CA ASP A 428 -8.16 10.72 -17.98
C ASP A 428 -7.00 11.36 -18.77
N LYS A 429 -6.17 12.17 -18.13
CA LYS A 429 -5.04 12.86 -18.78
C LYS A 429 -3.91 11.89 -19.11
N ILE A 430 -3.25 12.15 -20.22
CA ILE A 430 -2.13 11.33 -20.68
C ILE A 430 -0.87 11.58 -19.86
N ARG A 431 -0.36 10.51 -19.25
CA ARG A 431 0.90 10.42 -18.52
C ARG A 431 1.71 9.23 -19.03
N ASN A 432 2.62 9.50 -19.96
CA ASN A 432 3.41 8.45 -20.62
C ASN A 432 4.38 7.76 -19.65
N ASP A 433 4.87 8.47 -18.66
CA ASP A 433 5.69 7.93 -17.56
C ASP A 433 4.89 6.94 -16.70
N VAL A 434 3.66 7.28 -16.33
CA VAL A 434 2.74 6.37 -15.62
C VAL A 434 2.43 5.15 -16.49
N GLY A 435 2.12 5.35 -17.78
CA GLY A 435 1.89 4.24 -18.71
C GLY A 435 3.11 3.34 -18.93
N ALA A 436 4.33 3.89 -18.85
CA ALA A 436 5.57 3.10 -18.94
C ALA A 436 5.82 2.29 -17.66
N ALA A 437 5.53 2.85 -16.49
CA ALA A 437 5.63 2.16 -15.19
C ALA A 437 4.53 1.11 -15.01
N TYR A 438 3.34 1.36 -15.55
CA TYR A 438 2.15 0.51 -15.43
C TYR A 438 1.52 0.15 -16.79
N PRO A 439 2.22 -0.61 -17.66
CA PRO A 439 1.79 -0.85 -19.04
C PRO A 439 0.42 -1.52 -19.20
N GLY A 440 -0.01 -2.30 -18.18
CA GLY A 440 -1.31 -2.96 -18.16
C GLY A 440 -2.49 -1.99 -18.16
N TYR A 441 -2.32 -0.81 -17.57
CA TYR A 441 -3.36 0.21 -17.39
C TYR A 441 -3.34 1.27 -18.50
N GLY A 442 -2.17 1.52 -19.10
CA GLY A 442 -1.98 2.53 -20.14
C GLY A 442 -1.67 3.92 -19.57
N SER A 443 -1.64 4.95 -20.42
CA SER A 443 -1.20 6.30 -20.03
C SER A 443 -2.32 7.25 -19.60
N ALA A 444 -3.58 6.92 -19.84
CA ALA A 444 -4.73 7.78 -19.51
C ALA A 444 -5.13 7.65 -18.03
N HIS A 445 -4.24 8.06 -17.13
CA HIS A 445 -4.40 7.93 -15.67
C HIS A 445 -3.95 9.18 -14.90
N GLY A 446 -3.66 10.28 -15.60
CA GLY A 446 -3.34 11.58 -15.00
C GLY A 446 -4.58 12.41 -14.70
N PHE A 447 -4.53 13.29 -13.71
CA PHE A 447 -5.55 14.31 -13.48
C PHE A 447 -4.95 15.71 -13.44
N GLU A 448 -5.74 16.69 -13.88
CA GLU A 448 -5.52 18.11 -13.64
C GLU A 448 -6.89 18.71 -13.32
N VAL A 449 -7.09 19.06 -12.05
CA VAL A 449 -8.38 19.51 -11.52
C VAL A 449 -8.27 20.96 -11.08
N GLN A 450 -9.32 21.73 -11.33
CA GLN A 450 -9.41 23.14 -10.94
C GLN A 450 -10.50 23.29 -9.89
N VAL A 451 -10.13 23.72 -8.69
CA VAL A 451 -11.06 23.89 -7.56
C VAL A 451 -11.02 25.33 -7.04
N PRO A 452 -12.17 25.98 -6.86
CA PRO A 452 -12.23 27.26 -6.16
C PRO A 452 -11.80 27.10 -4.70
N VAL A 453 -11.01 28.03 -4.19
CA VAL A 453 -10.62 28.09 -2.77
C VAL A 453 -11.05 29.42 -2.15
N PRO A 454 -11.51 29.41 -0.89
CA PRO A 454 -11.74 30.62 -0.10
C PRO A 454 -10.50 31.51 0.03
N VAL A 455 -10.68 32.75 0.51
CA VAL A 455 -9.56 33.64 0.87
C VAL A 455 -8.75 33.07 2.05
N GLY A 456 -7.45 33.37 2.08
CA GLY A 456 -6.55 32.83 3.09
C GLY A 456 -5.97 31.45 2.75
N THR A 457 -5.54 30.72 3.77
CA THR A 457 -4.86 29.43 3.62
C THR A 457 -5.87 28.27 3.62
N ASN A 458 -5.81 27.43 2.60
CA ASN A 458 -6.75 26.33 2.39
C ASN A 458 -6.01 25.02 2.12
N GLU A 459 -6.51 23.94 2.67
CA GLU A 459 -6.09 22.57 2.33
C GLU A 459 -6.99 22.02 1.24
N VAL A 460 -6.39 21.43 0.20
CA VAL A 460 -7.09 20.74 -0.89
C VAL A 460 -6.62 19.29 -0.92
N CYS A 461 -7.52 18.35 -0.68
CA CYS A 461 -7.26 16.91 -0.71
C CYS A 461 -7.88 16.26 -1.94
N ILE A 462 -7.15 15.37 -2.60
CA ILE A 462 -7.65 14.58 -3.73
C ILE A 462 -7.83 13.12 -3.28
N PHE A 463 -8.97 12.52 -3.59
CA PHE A 463 -9.29 11.13 -3.30
C PHE A 463 -9.53 10.35 -4.59
N GLY A 464 -8.99 9.13 -4.66
CA GLY A 464 -9.28 8.18 -5.74
C GLY A 464 -10.60 7.47 -5.46
N ILE A 465 -11.49 7.41 -6.43
CA ILE A 465 -12.79 6.74 -6.28
C ILE A 465 -12.68 5.33 -6.80
N ASN A 466 -12.88 4.37 -5.90
CA ASN A 466 -12.76 2.96 -6.20
C ASN A 466 -13.95 2.50 -7.06
N ASP A 467 -13.68 1.68 -8.07
CA ASP A 467 -14.72 0.94 -8.81
C ASP A 467 -15.10 -0.37 -8.10
N GLY A 468 -14.30 -0.80 -7.11
CA GLY A 468 -14.51 -1.96 -6.24
C GLY A 468 -15.24 -1.68 -4.91
N LEU A 469 -15.20 -2.65 -3.99
CA LEU A 469 -15.91 -2.62 -2.69
C LEU A 469 -15.13 -1.95 -1.55
N ASP A 470 -13.85 -1.66 -1.76
CA ASP A 470 -12.97 -1.10 -0.73
C ASP A 470 -12.98 0.44 -0.79
N GLY A 471 -12.74 1.11 0.33
CA GLY A 471 -12.96 2.56 0.47
C GLY A 471 -12.16 3.45 -0.49
N ASN A 472 -12.55 4.72 -0.60
CA ASN A 472 -11.92 5.74 -1.45
C ASN A 472 -10.71 6.38 -0.73
N PRO A 473 -9.45 6.05 -1.08
CA PRO A 473 -8.29 6.55 -0.36
C PRO A 473 -7.92 7.98 -0.77
N SER A 474 -7.28 8.72 0.14
CA SER A 474 -6.64 9.99 -0.18
C SER A 474 -5.37 9.74 -1.00
N LEU A 475 -5.25 10.41 -2.14
CA LEU A 475 -4.07 10.46 -3.00
C LEU A 475 -3.10 11.57 -2.56
N GLY A 476 -3.51 12.42 -1.61
CA GLY A 476 -2.69 13.49 -1.06
C GLY A 476 -3.45 14.79 -0.85
N CYS A 477 -2.96 15.58 0.08
CA CYS A 477 -3.45 16.92 0.39
C CYS A 477 -2.34 17.94 0.14
N VAL A 478 -2.73 19.13 -0.31
CA VAL A 478 -1.84 20.27 -0.55
C VAL A 478 -2.42 21.53 0.07
N THR A 479 -1.54 22.40 0.58
CA THR A 479 -1.96 23.69 1.11
C THR A 479 -1.71 24.78 0.08
N VAL A 480 -2.72 25.63 -0.16
CA VAL A 480 -2.66 26.79 -1.04
C VAL A 480 -3.16 28.03 -0.31
N SER A 481 -2.46 29.16 -0.44
CA SER A 481 -2.87 30.42 0.19
C SER A 481 -3.32 31.42 -0.88
N SER A 482 -4.60 31.78 -0.87
CA SER A 482 -5.14 32.79 -1.77
C SER A 482 -5.14 34.16 -1.13
N ALA A 483 -4.78 35.19 -1.91
CA ALA A 483 -4.69 36.60 -1.51
C ALA A 483 -3.87 36.83 -0.22
N THR A 484 -2.54 36.86 -0.28
CA THR A 484 -1.69 37.19 0.88
C THR A 484 -1.29 38.68 0.85
N GLY A 485 -1.28 39.36 1.99
CA GLY A 485 -0.87 40.77 2.04
C GLY A 485 -1.18 41.45 3.38
N PRO A 486 -0.70 42.67 3.61
CA PRO A 486 -1.00 43.40 4.85
C PRO A 486 -2.48 43.79 4.92
N PRO A 487 -3.01 44.06 6.14
CA PRO A 487 -4.36 44.58 6.31
C PRO A 487 -4.65 45.82 5.46
N VAL A 488 -5.88 45.91 4.95
CA VAL A 488 -6.41 47.07 4.24
C VAL A 488 -7.70 47.53 4.89
N GLY A 489 -8.01 48.81 4.75
CA GLY A 489 -9.15 49.41 5.44
C GLY A 489 -9.27 50.89 5.19
N SER A 490 -10.23 51.51 5.87
CA SER A 490 -10.50 52.94 5.79
C SER A 490 -11.01 53.47 7.12
N VAL A 491 -10.54 54.67 7.50
CA VAL A 491 -11.22 55.52 8.48
C VAL A 491 -12.23 56.39 7.75
N ASP A 492 -13.52 56.07 7.94
CA ASP A 492 -14.60 56.74 7.21
C ASP A 492 -14.89 58.10 7.82
N ASP A 493 -15.17 58.15 9.13
CA ASP A 493 -15.46 59.39 9.85
C ASP A 493 -15.03 59.35 11.32
N VAL A 494 -15.00 60.55 11.94
CA VAL A 494 -14.91 60.75 13.39
C VAL A 494 -16.02 61.74 13.77
N VAL A 495 -17.10 61.24 14.36
CA VAL A 495 -18.23 62.07 14.78
C VAL A 495 -18.00 62.55 16.21
N VAL A 496 -17.95 63.87 16.42
CA VAL A 496 -17.61 64.47 17.71
C VAL A 496 -18.87 64.93 18.45
N THR A 497 -18.98 64.55 19.73
CA THR A 497 -19.97 65.06 20.69
C THR A 497 -19.24 65.50 21.96
N GLY A 498 -19.13 66.82 22.17
CA GLY A 498 -18.33 67.37 23.26
C GLY A 498 -16.87 66.94 23.17
N PHE A 499 -16.32 66.38 24.24
CA PHE A 499 -14.93 65.85 24.32
C PHE A 499 -14.83 64.35 24.01
N GLN A 500 -15.79 63.80 23.29
CA GLN A 500 -15.81 62.41 22.83
C GLN A 500 -15.96 62.37 21.31
N GLY A 501 -15.17 61.54 20.65
CA GLY A 501 -15.33 61.19 19.25
C GLY A 501 -15.78 59.74 19.11
N VAL A 502 -16.52 59.41 18.06
CA VAL A 502 -16.74 58.01 17.64
C VAL A 502 -16.07 57.85 16.28
N VAL A 503 -14.98 57.07 16.24
CA VAL A 503 -14.31 56.71 14.98
C VAL A 503 -14.97 55.50 14.37
N ARG A 504 -15.23 55.55 13.06
CA ARG A 504 -15.83 54.43 12.32
C ARG A 504 -15.06 54.15 11.05
N GLY A 505 -15.18 52.91 10.58
CA GLY A 505 -14.52 52.46 9.38
C GLY A 505 -14.70 50.99 9.13
N TRP A 506 -13.77 50.41 8.38
CA TRP A 506 -13.69 48.98 8.11
C TRP A 506 -12.24 48.53 7.97
N ALA A 507 -11.99 47.26 8.26
CA ALA A 507 -10.67 46.64 8.17
C ALA A 507 -10.81 45.17 7.74
N LEU A 508 -9.95 44.73 6.82
CA LEU A 508 -9.84 43.33 6.40
C LEU A 508 -8.37 42.96 6.23
N ASP A 509 -8.03 41.70 6.46
CA ASP A 509 -6.71 41.17 6.22
C ASP A 509 -6.77 40.14 5.09
N PRO A 510 -6.04 40.33 3.99
CA PRO A 510 -6.02 39.38 2.90
C PRO A 510 -5.79 37.92 3.33
N ASP A 511 -4.98 37.70 4.37
CA ASP A 511 -4.60 36.38 4.86
C ASP A 511 -5.74 35.61 5.56
N THR A 512 -6.91 36.24 5.82
CA THR A 512 -8.08 35.57 6.44
C THR A 512 -9.42 36.12 5.97
N ALA A 513 -10.45 35.26 5.88
CA ALA A 513 -11.83 35.72 5.66
C ALA A 513 -12.46 36.33 6.93
N ALA A 514 -11.92 35.98 8.10
CA ALA A 514 -12.46 36.40 9.39
C ALA A 514 -12.19 37.90 9.64
N PRO A 515 -13.05 38.58 10.43
CA PRO A 515 -12.77 39.94 10.87
C PRO A 515 -11.46 40.01 11.66
N ILE A 516 -10.81 41.18 11.62
CA ILE A 516 -9.54 41.43 12.33
C ILE A 516 -9.71 42.52 13.39
N ASP A 517 -8.72 42.63 14.27
CA ASP A 517 -8.65 43.74 15.22
C ASP A 517 -8.12 45.02 14.54
N ALA A 518 -8.62 46.16 14.99
CA ALA A 518 -8.15 47.49 14.64
C ALA A 518 -7.78 48.27 15.91
N HIS A 519 -6.60 48.87 15.91
CA HIS A 519 -6.09 49.67 17.01
C HIS A 519 -6.23 51.17 16.70
N VAL A 520 -6.71 51.94 17.67
CA VAL A 520 -6.97 53.37 17.53
C VAL A 520 -6.04 54.17 18.43
N TYR A 521 -5.47 55.23 17.87
CA TYR A 521 -4.59 56.17 18.56
C TYR A 521 -5.10 57.59 18.38
N VAL A 522 -5.07 58.38 19.46
CA VAL A 522 -5.40 59.81 19.45
C VAL A 522 -4.13 60.60 19.78
N ASN A 523 -3.67 61.43 18.84
CA ASN A 523 -2.42 62.19 18.93
C ASN A 523 -1.20 61.29 19.26
N GLY A 524 -1.15 60.09 18.68
CA GLY A 524 -0.10 59.09 18.92
C GLY A 524 -0.22 58.31 20.23
N ALA A 525 -1.17 58.65 21.11
CA ALA A 525 -1.44 57.89 22.33
C ALA A 525 -2.49 56.80 22.11
N TRP A 526 -2.33 55.65 22.78
CA TRP A 526 -3.28 54.55 22.72
C TRP A 526 -4.69 54.98 23.18
N ALA A 527 -5.69 54.80 22.33
CA ALA A 527 -7.09 55.10 22.64
C ALA A 527 -7.97 53.85 22.79
N GLY A 528 -7.58 52.73 22.17
CA GLY A 528 -8.26 51.44 22.35
C GLY A 528 -8.09 50.48 21.18
N ALA A 529 -8.68 49.29 21.31
CA ALA A 529 -8.78 48.28 20.26
C ALA A 529 -10.25 47.94 20.00
N VAL A 530 -10.57 47.56 18.78
CA VAL A 530 -11.92 47.13 18.36
C VAL A 530 -11.82 45.97 17.37
N HIS A 531 -12.62 44.93 17.57
CA HIS A 531 -12.76 43.84 16.59
C HIS A 531 -13.69 44.32 15.47
N ALA A 532 -13.27 44.20 14.21
CA ALA A 532 -13.98 44.77 13.07
C ALA A 532 -15.13 43.87 12.57
N ASP A 533 -15.99 43.35 13.44
CA ASP A 533 -17.06 42.39 13.08
C ASP A 533 -18.40 43.04 12.68
N GLY A 534 -18.47 44.37 12.64
CA GLY A 534 -19.66 45.13 12.30
C GLY A 534 -20.09 44.99 10.84
N ALA A 535 -21.38 45.04 10.57
CA ALA A 535 -21.93 44.85 9.22
C ALA A 535 -21.65 46.05 8.28
N ARG A 536 -21.10 45.74 7.10
CA ARG A 536 -20.72 46.65 6.00
C ARG A 536 -20.97 45.99 4.65
N ALA A 537 -22.24 45.96 4.22
CA ALA A 537 -22.65 45.36 2.94
C ALA A 537 -22.02 46.02 1.70
N ASP A 538 -21.55 47.27 1.82
CA ASP A 538 -20.75 47.93 0.80
C ASP A 538 -19.36 47.34 0.67
N VAL A 539 -18.71 47.01 1.79
CA VAL A 539 -17.41 46.33 1.83
C VAL A 539 -17.55 44.91 1.33
N GLY A 540 -18.55 44.15 1.80
CA GLY A 540 -18.78 42.78 1.31
C GLY A 540 -19.09 42.73 -0.19
N ARG A 541 -19.75 43.74 -0.76
CA ARG A 541 -19.95 43.83 -2.22
C ARG A 541 -18.66 44.13 -2.98
N ALA A 542 -17.76 44.96 -2.44
CA ALA A 542 -16.47 45.27 -3.05
C ALA A 542 -15.46 44.12 -2.88
N TYR A 543 -15.56 43.38 -1.78
CA TYR A 543 -14.70 42.25 -1.41
C TYR A 543 -15.53 40.99 -1.09
N PRO A 544 -16.20 40.37 -2.09
CA PRO A 544 -17.17 39.28 -1.86
C PRO A 544 -16.64 38.05 -1.12
N GLY A 545 -15.32 37.82 -1.15
CA GLY A 545 -14.68 36.70 -0.47
C GLY A 545 -14.62 36.82 1.05
N TYR A 546 -14.82 38.02 1.62
CA TYR A 546 -14.67 38.31 3.05
C TYR A 546 -16.03 38.44 3.77
N GLY A 547 -17.12 38.70 3.03
CA GLY A 547 -18.45 38.92 3.60
C GLY A 547 -18.64 40.34 4.17
N ASP A 548 -19.74 40.55 4.88
CA ASP A 548 -20.17 41.89 5.32
C ASP A 548 -19.60 42.29 6.70
N SER A 549 -19.10 41.36 7.50
CA SER A 549 -18.68 41.59 8.90
C SER A 549 -17.25 42.13 8.99
N HIS A 550 -17.01 43.35 8.50
CA HIS A 550 -15.67 43.96 8.47
C HIS A 550 -15.64 45.43 8.95
N GLY A 551 -16.72 45.91 9.56
CA GLY A 551 -16.85 47.28 10.07
C GLY A 551 -16.44 47.43 11.53
N TYR A 552 -15.90 48.60 11.90
CA TYR A 552 -15.60 48.94 13.28
C TYR A 552 -16.20 50.29 13.69
N SER A 553 -16.48 50.44 14.99
CA SER A 553 -16.93 51.69 15.62
C SER A 553 -16.42 51.75 17.07
N LEU A 554 -15.60 52.75 17.40
CA LEU A 554 -15.00 52.89 18.73
C LEU A 554 -15.14 54.34 19.26
N PRO A 555 -15.69 54.56 20.47
CA PRO A 555 -15.61 55.85 21.13
C PRO A 555 -14.18 56.14 21.62
N VAL A 556 -13.74 57.38 21.46
CA VAL A 556 -12.43 57.88 21.87
C VAL A 556 -12.54 59.22 22.59
N ALA A 557 -11.72 59.42 23.61
CA ALA A 557 -11.63 60.71 24.31
C ALA A 557 -10.80 61.71 23.47
N LEU A 558 -11.26 62.96 23.43
CA LEU A 558 -10.61 64.07 22.74
C LEU A 558 -10.28 65.18 23.72
N LYS A 559 -9.30 66.02 23.39
CA LYS A 559 -8.93 67.22 24.15
C LYS A 559 -9.26 68.50 23.38
N GLY A 560 -9.18 69.66 24.02
CA GLY A 560 -9.27 70.94 23.31
C GLY A 560 -8.22 71.05 22.20
N GLY A 561 -8.58 71.77 21.14
CA GLY A 561 -7.71 72.01 19.99
C GLY A 561 -7.71 70.85 19.00
N GLN A 562 -6.61 70.71 18.25
CA GLN A 562 -6.50 69.72 17.19
C GLN A 562 -6.25 68.31 17.74
N ASN A 563 -7.05 67.35 17.30
CA ASN A 563 -6.91 65.93 17.63
C ASN A 563 -6.78 65.13 16.34
N GLU A 564 -5.68 64.39 16.20
CA GLU A 564 -5.48 63.42 15.12
C GLU A 564 -5.86 62.02 15.62
N VAL A 565 -6.83 61.39 14.96
CA VAL A 565 -7.30 60.03 15.26
C VAL A 565 -6.83 59.11 14.14
N CYS A 566 -5.92 58.19 14.44
CA CYS A 566 -5.36 57.22 13.49
C CYS A 566 -5.80 55.80 13.84
N VAL A 567 -6.09 54.99 12.82
CA VAL A 567 -6.44 53.58 12.99
C VAL A 567 -5.42 52.70 12.29
N TYR A 568 -5.07 51.57 12.89
CA TYR A 568 -4.13 50.58 12.37
C TYR A 568 -4.76 49.19 12.37
N GLY A 569 -4.67 48.46 11.26
CA GLY A 569 -5.18 47.09 11.16
C GLY A 569 -4.17 46.10 11.73
N ILE A 570 -4.63 45.14 12.52
CA ILE A 570 -3.78 44.13 13.16
C ILE A 570 -3.69 42.89 12.28
N ASN A 571 -2.47 42.64 11.80
CA ASN A 571 -2.21 41.55 10.85
C ASN A 571 -2.30 40.20 11.57
N VAL A 572 -3.09 39.27 11.02
CA VAL A 572 -3.27 37.93 11.61
C VAL A 572 -2.10 36.98 11.32
N LYS A 573 -1.34 37.24 10.26
CA LYS A 573 -0.14 36.47 9.93
C LYS A 573 1.05 37.23 10.50
N GLY A 574 1.56 36.75 11.65
CA GLY A 574 2.67 37.34 12.39
C GLY A 574 3.79 37.87 11.49
N GLY A 575 3.81 39.19 11.34
CA GLY A 575 4.69 39.94 10.43
C GLY A 575 4.71 41.40 10.86
N ASN A 576 5.82 42.09 10.61
CA ASN A 576 6.19 43.34 11.32
C ASN A 576 5.43 44.61 10.87
N SER A 577 4.25 44.52 10.25
CA SER A 577 3.50 45.73 9.87
C SER A 577 2.02 45.59 10.15
N ASN A 578 1.57 46.31 11.17
CA ASN A 578 0.19 46.72 11.36
C ASN A 578 0.02 48.06 10.63
N PRO A 579 -0.45 48.07 9.37
CA PRO A 579 -0.48 49.29 8.56
C PRO A 579 -1.51 50.27 9.08
N SER A 580 -1.27 51.58 8.87
CA SER A 580 -2.30 52.59 9.09
C SER A 580 -3.41 52.42 8.06
N LEU A 581 -4.65 52.37 8.53
CA LEU A 581 -5.88 52.38 7.72
C LEU A 581 -6.35 53.81 7.40
N GLY A 582 -5.65 54.81 7.94
CA GLY A 582 -5.92 56.23 7.77
C GLY A 582 -5.93 57.00 9.08
N CYS A 583 -5.89 58.33 8.94
CA CYS A 583 -6.05 59.28 10.04
C CYS A 583 -7.11 60.33 9.69
N ARG A 584 -7.79 60.85 10.71
CA ARG A 584 -8.75 61.95 10.63
C ARG A 584 -8.43 62.98 11.70
N THR A 585 -8.47 64.24 11.32
CA THR A 585 -8.21 65.35 12.24
C THR A 585 -9.52 66.05 12.57
N VAL A 586 -9.80 66.22 13.87
CA VAL A 586 -10.95 66.98 14.38
C VAL A 586 -10.45 68.09 15.29
N THR A 587 -11.13 69.23 15.29
CA THR A 587 -10.74 70.40 16.10
C THR A 587 -11.84 70.73 17.08
N LEU A 588 -11.49 70.78 18.36
CA LEU A 588 -12.37 71.20 19.45
C LEU A 588 -12.03 72.64 19.87
N PRO A 589 -12.96 73.36 20.53
CA PRO A 589 -12.65 74.64 21.15
C PRO A 589 -11.39 74.55 22.02
N THR A 590 -10.62 75.64 22.05
CA THR A 590 -9.38 75.76 22.81
C THR A 590 -9.12 77.21 23.16
N GLY A 591 -8.38 77.48 24.23
CA GLY A 591 -7.98 78.83 24.62
C GLY A 591 -7.96 79.04 26.13
N ARG A 592 -7.80 80.31 26.53
CA ARG A 592 -7.76 80.71 27.94
C ARG A 592 -9.09 80.44 28.66
N PRO A 593 -9.09 80.28 30.00
CA PRO A 593 -10.30 80.15 30.79
C PRO A 593 -11.28 81.28 30.49
N ILE A 594 -12.56 80.93 30.38
CA ILE A 594 -13.64 81.90 30.21
C ILE A 594 -14.57 81.82 31.41
N GLY A 595 -15.14 82.95 31.80
CA GLY A 595 -16.03 83.00 32.95
C GLY A 595 -16.72 84.34 33.12
N ASN A 596 -17.50 84.44 34.18
CA ASN A 596 -18.10 85.71 34.60
C ASN A 596 -18.06 85.83 36.12
N PHE A 597 -17.52 86.93 36.62
CA PHE A 597 -17.61 87.29 38.03
C PHE A 597 -18.90 88.09 38.27
N GLU A 598 -19.92 87.43 38.81
CA GLU A 598 -21.30 87.91 38.78
C GLU A 598 -21.63 88.85 39.94
N SER A 599 -21.37 88.41 41.16
CA SER A 599 -21.71 89.19 42.35
C SER A 599 -20.69 89.02 43.47
N VAL A 600 -20.63 90.02 44.33
CA VAL A 600 -19.90 89.98 45.58
C VAL A 600 -20.76 90.63 46.65
N VAL A 601 -20.99 89.89 47.74
CA VAL A 601 -21.84 90.34 48.85
C VAL A 601 -20.99 90.40 50.10
N VAL A 602 -20.94 91.57 50.75
CA VAL A 602 -20.16 91.78 51.97
C VAL A 602 -21.09 91.65 53.18
N SER A 603 -20.70 90.81 54.13
CA SER A 603 -21.40 90.63 55.40
C SER A 603 -20.42 90.24 56.50
N ASN A 604 -20.52 90.90 57.66
CA ASN A 604 -19.78 90.57 58.89
C ASN A 604 -18.26 90.30 58.67
N GLY A 605 -17.57 91.19 57.97
CA GLY A 605 -16.11 91.08 57.74
C GLY A 605 -15.69 90.04 56.69
N THR A 606 -16.65 89.49 55.93
CA THR A 606 -16.40 88.55 54.85
C THR A 606 -17.08 89.00 53.55
N ALA A 607 -16.55 88.56 52.41
CA ALA A 607 -17.13 88.76 51.10
C ALA A 607 -17.40 87.39 50.47
N THR A 608 -18.65 87.15 50.07
CA THR A 608 -19.05 85.97 49.31
C THR A 608 -19.09 86.33 47.83
N LEU A 609 -18.25 85.67 47.04
CA LEU A 609 -18.08 85.86 45.61
C LEU A 609 -18.83 84.76 44.87
N ASN A 610 -19.68 85.16 43.92
CA ASN A 610 -20.41 84.23 43.07
C ASN A 610 -20.06 84.46 41.60
N GLY A 611 -19.93 83.38 40.87
CA GLY A 611 -19.70 83.40 39.43
C GLY A 611 -19.53 82.01 38.86
N TRP A 612 -18.91 81.94 37.68
CA TRP A 612 -18.52 80.70 37.05
C TRP A 612 -17.26 80.91 36.21
N THR A 613 -16.51 79.83 35.99
CA THR A 613 -15.42 79.80 35.01
C THR A 613 -15.23 78.37 34.52
N LEU A 614 -14.84 78.22 33.25
CA LEU A 614 -14.49 76.95 32.63
C LEU A 614 -13.24 77.13 31.75
N ASP A 615 -12.56 76.04 31.47
CA ASP A 615 -11.42 76.00 30.55
C ASP A 615 -11.87 75.40 29.21
N PRO A 616 -11.79 76.14 28.09
CA PRO A 616 -12.13 75.61 26.77
C PRO A 616 -11.38 74.31 26.41
N ASP A 617 -10.20 74.06 26.98
CA ASP A 617 -9.34 72.92 26.65
C ASP A 617 -9.80 71.58 27.26
N SER A 618 -10.66 71.62 28.28
CA SER A 618 -11.02 70.46 29.08
C SER A 618 -12.44 70.56 29.67
N PRO A 619 -13.20 69.44 29.74
CA PRO A 619 -14.46 69.43 30.47
C PRO A 619 -14.28 69.40 32.00
N ALA A 620 -13.05 69.23 32.48
CA ALA A 620 -12.75 69.20 33.91
C ALA A 620 -12.97 70.58 34.55
N THR A 621 -13.29 70.58 35.84
CA THR A 621 -13.39 71.82 36.61
C THR A 621 -12.00 72.42 36.82
N ILE A 622 -11.93 73.74 36.89
CA ILE A 622 -10.66 74.46 37.08
C ILE A 622 -10.60 75.22 38.41
N PRO A 623 -9.40 75.45 38.95
CA PRO A 623 -9.22 76.32 40.09
C PRO A 623 -9.54 77.79 39.76
N ILE A 624 -9.99 78.52 40.77
CA ILE A 624 -10.05 79.98 40.78
C ILE A 624 -9.10 80.53 41.83
N HIS A 625 -8.42 81.63 41.51
CA HIS A 625 -7.64 82.40 42.46
C HIS A 625 -8.31 83.74 42.72
N VAL A 626 -8.35 84.14 43.99
CA VAL A 626 -8.97 85.39 44.42
C VAL A 626 -7.91 86.31 45.00
N TYR A 627 -7.97 87.59 44.61
CA TYR A 627 -7.06 88.64 45.09
C TYR A 627 -7.86 89.84 45.60
N VAL A 628 -7.41 90.44 46.71
CA VAL A 628 -7.97 91.66 47.30
C VAL A 628 -6.91 92.75 47.30
N ASP A 629 -7.17 93.87 46.63
CA ASP A 629 -6.23 94.97 46.39
C ASP A 629 -4.90 94.50 45.77
N GLY A 630 -4.94 93.44 44.94
CA GLY A 630 -3.76 92.80 44.36
C GLY A 630 -3.03 91.81 45.29
N GLY A 631 -3.41 91.71 46.56
CA GLY A 631 -2.90 90.71 47.50
C GLY A 631 -3.64 89.37 47.40
N TRP A 632 -2.93 88.26 47.59
CA TRP A 632 -3.51 86.91 47.57
C TRP A 632 -4.57 86.70 48.66
N ALA A 633 -5.75 86.22 48.28
CA ALA A 633 -6.85 85.95 49.21
C ALA A 633 -7.27 84.47 49.27
N GLY A 634 -6.92 83.65 48.28
CA GLY A 634 -7.11 82.19 48.33
C GLY A 634 -7.25 81.53 46.96
N ALA A 635 -7.15 80.19 46.96
CA ALA A 635 -7.44 79.33 45.83
C ALA A 635 -8.67 78.47 46.15
N PHE A 636 -9.57 78.34 45.19
CA PHE A 636 -10.80 77.56 45.30
C PHE A 636 -11.04 76.81 43.99
N THR A 637 -12.08 75.98 43.92
CA THR A 637 -12.47 75.27 42.68
C THR A 637 -13.80 75.78 42.19
N ALA A 638 -13.90 76.09 40.90
CA ALA A 638 -15.18 76.33 40.25
C ALA A 638 -15.86 74.99 39.95
N GLY A 639 -16.47 74.39 40.98
CA GLY A 639 -17.08 73.06 40.91
C GLY A 639 -18.58 73.02 41.24
N GLU A 640 -19.20 74.16 41.51
CA GLU A 640 -20.64 74.21 41.82
C GLU A 640 -21.50 74.06 40.57
N SER A 641 -22.66 73.42 40.73
CA SER A 641 -23.58 73.16 39.62
C SER A 641 -24.30 74.44 39.17
N ARG A 642 -24.21 74.74 37.86
CA ARG A 642 -24.83 75.88 37.18
C ARG A 642 -25.54 75.41 35.91
N ALA A 643 -26.85 75.19 36.02
CA ALA A 643 -27.67 74.69 34.90
C ALA A 643 -27.76 75.69 33.72
N ASP A 644 -27.64 76.98 34.00
CA ASP A 644 -27.54 78.04 32.99
C ASP A 644 -26.22 77.99 32.21
N VAL A 645 -25.10 77.74 32.90
CA VAL A 645 -23.78 77.55 32.27
C VAL A 645 -23.79 76.28 31.42
N GLN A 646 -24.33 75.17 31.92
CA GLN A 646 -24.49 73.94 31.13
C GLN A 646 -25.32 74.17 29.85
N ARG A 647 -26.38 74.98 29.92
CA ARG A 647 -27.22 75.26 28.75
C ARG A 647 -26.47 76.09 27.70
N ALA A 648 -25.58 76.98 28.11
CA ALA A 648 -24.74 77.77 27.21
C ALA A 648 -23.53 76.98 26.68
N TYR A 649 -22.95 76.12 27.52
CA TYR A 649 -21.74 75.35 27.25
C TYR A 649 -21.97 73.84 27.51
N PRO A 650 -22.86 73.18 26.73
CA PRO A 650 -23.32 71.83 27.02
C PRO A 650 -22.22 70.76 27.02
N ALA A 651 -21.12 70.99 26.29
CA ALA A 651 -19.98 70.07 26.22
C ALA A 651 -19.18 69.95 27.53
N TYR A 652 -19.30 70.92 28.44
CA TYR A 652 -18.49 71.02 29.66
C TYR A 652 -19.24 70.55 30.91
N GLY A 653 -20.57 70.39 30.83
CA GLY A 653 -21.41 70.02 31.98
C GLY A 653 -21.72 71.19 32.93
N PRO A 654 -22.39 70.94 34.06
CA PRO A 654 -22.85 72.00 34.95
C PRO A 654 -21.84 72.45 36.02
N LEU A 655 -20.78 71.69 36.29
CA LEU A 655 -19.93 71.88 37.47
C LEU A 655 -18.86 72.95 37.27
N HIS A 656 -19.25 74.18 36.94
CA HIS A 656 -18.32 75.28 36.63
C HIS A 656 -18.61 76.57 37.40
N GLY A 657 -19.53 76.53 38.36
CA GLY A 657 -19.86 77.64 39.26
C GLY A 657 -18.91 77.74 40.45
N PHE A 658 -18.84 78.92 41.06
CA PHE A 658 -18.22 79.11 42.36
C PHE A 658 -19.08 80.01 43.26
N SER A 659 -19.17 79.64 44.54
CA SER A 659 -19.65 80.49 45.63
C SER A 659 -18.67 80.41 46.79
N VAL A 660 -17.76 81.37 46.87
CA VAL A 660 -16.61 81.31 47.80
C VAL A 660 -16.61 82.51 48.73
N THR A 661 -16.35 82.27 50.01
CA THR A 661 -16.32 83.32 51.03
C THR A 661 -14.88 83.57 51.48
N ILE A 662 -14.45 84.83 51.38
CA ILE A 662 -13.12 85.27 51.82
C ILE A 662 -13.23 86.33 52.93
N PRO A 663 -12.25 86.42 53.84
CA PRO A 663 -12.17 87.54 54.78
C PRO A 663 -11.79 88.83 54.04
N VAL A 664 -12.43 89.95 54.41
CA VAL A 664 -12.12 91.29 53.89
C VAL A 664 -12.06 92.31 55.03
N LYS A 665 -11.01 93.13 55.01
CA LYS A 665 -10.86 94.22 56.00
C LYS A 665 -11.79 95.39 55.66
N PRO A 666 -12.23 96.18 56.66
CA PRO A 666 -13.03 97.39 56.42
C PRO A 666 -12.34 98.38 55.48
N GLY A 667 -13.16 99.15 54.75
CA GLY A 667 -12.73 100.17 53.79
C GLY A 667 -12.90 99.72 52.33
N GLN A 668 -12.68 100.64 51.40
CA GLN A 668 -12.83 100.35 49.97
C GLN A 668 -11.81 99.28 49.53
N LYS A 669 -12.30 98.21 48.87
CA LYS A 669 -11.50 97.09 48.38
C LYS A 669 -11.76 96.80 46.92
N ASN A 670 -10.76 96.32 46.19
CA ASN A 670 -10.93 95.77 44.85
C ASN A 670 -10.68 94.27 44.87
N VAL A 671 -11.69 93.47 44.56
CA VAL A 671 -11.61 92.01 44.57
C VAL A 671 -11.61 91.50 43.14
N CYS A 672 -10.60 90.72 42.77
CA CYS A 672 -10.44 90.14 41.43
C CYS A 672 -10.42 88.61 41.50
N VAL A 673 -11.10 87.97 40.54
CA VAL A 673 -11.13 86.51 40.38
C VAL A 673 -10.41 86.14 39.08
N TYR A 674 -9.56 85.12 39.15
CA TYR A 674 -8.85 84.55 38.01
C TYR A 674 -9.21 83.07 37.85
N GLY A 675 -9.47 82.64 36.62
CA GLY A 675 -9.57 81.23 36.25
C GLY A 675 -8.18 80.72 35.93
N ILE A 676 -7.84 79.55 36.48
CA ILE A 676 -6.46 79.07 36.52
C ILE A 676 -6.28 77.83 35.66
N ASP A 677 -5.37 77.92 34.71
CA ASP A 677 -4.95 76.88 33.77
C ASP A 677 -3.45 77.09 33.41
N GLY A 678 -3.01 76.65 32.22
CA GLY A 678 -1.68 76.96 31.70
C GLY A 678 -1.46 78.41 31.28
N LEU A 679 -2.53 79.19 31.02
CA LEU A 679 -2.43 80.56 30.50
C LEU A 679 -2.99 81.64 31.44
N ASN A 680 -3.79 81.27 32.44
CA ASN A 680 -4.56 82.05 33.42
C ASN A 680 -5.37 83.22 32.82
N GLU A 681 -6.60 83.44 33.27
CA GLU A 681 -7.43 84.56 32.80
C GLU A 681 -8.08 85.32 33.95
N GLN A 682 -8.08 86.66 33.88
CA GLN A 682 -8.82 87.48 34.83
C GLN A 682 -10.30 87.48 34.49
N ILE A 683 -11.09 86.72 35.25
CA ILE A 683 -12.53 86.57 35.05
C ILE A 683 -13.29 87.87 35.34
N GLY A 684 -12.81 88.66 36.30
CA GLY A 684 -13.32 90.00 36.55
C GLY A 684 -12.87 90.58 37.88
N CYS A 685 -13.10 91.88 38.06
CA CYS A 685 -12.88 92.58 39.32
C CYS A 685 -14.12 93.36 39.74
N LYS A 686 -14.37 93.48 41.04
CA LYS A 686 -15.43 94.32 41.62
C LYS A 686 -14.91 95.12 42.81
N SER A 687 -15.29 96.39 42.88
CA SER A 687 -15.01 97.23 44.04
C SER A 687 -16.08 97.05 45.12
N LEU A 688 -15.63 96.94 46.37
CA LEU A 688 -16.42 96.88 47.59
C LEU A 688 -16.26 98.21 48.33
N GLN A 689 -17.32 98.66 49.01
CA GLN A 689 -17.29 99.82 49.91
C GLN A 689 -17.45 99.38 51.36
#